data_AF-A0A523TG49-F1
#
_entry.id   AF-A0A523TG49-F1
#
_cell.length_a   1.000
_cell.length_b   1.000
_cell.length_c   1.000
_cell.angle_alpha   90.00
_cell.angle_beta   90.00
_cell.angle_gamma   90.00
#
_symmetry.space_group_name_H-M   'P 1'
#
loop_
_entity.id
_entity.type
_entity.pdbx_description
1 polymer ?
#
loop_
_entity_poly.entity_id
_entity_poly.type
_entity_poly.pdbx_seq_one_letter_code
_entity_poly.pdbx_strand_id
1 'polypeptide(L)'
;MLKWSKKLLYSFVLLNVIFIGTMLHDTNVSSQAMIKIVKPMDVSETPNSWEGGNYFSENSRSDNNFGSYLTPDYEILGYYGWEAAEVIEPNNPLNDIKLTLDAEDNVHVFWSGRFNGDWVLYHNVKNNMTGVWSDRVIIGNTASEYFGLMDVKTDSEGRIHIVWLDNQFIKYRKYDNGTWNSPSTVGYGELPRLQLTNESEPKVVYVAISSIYNIDFYFSDYNNETNSWNNHVFEGYYSYSFSSSNFNYHITYEGGQERSFFIQAGVYSVRQTYYIRDYYLYYDLFWKENTTAPFTYTGISQTFAIPSAQYYVPKPNLFGTADGNLHLVYVVQTAEDEYSIMYQKITHEGATSPITLSTKAAQSCFITGILDSFGRIVLLWNWVQYTGGTTAGLYMKTFSPNTGSWSSDVLLNPGHGYSQYPDLAVDSDGNVHMAWVDQVDDIRTIYYRKGWNDADEDGLMNFEERGIYGTDPNDPDTDDDQMLDGEEIANGFDPFNPDEDTDGMLDGYEFHYGLDPYTNDSLGDLDNDSLLNIEEFLANTYPNDNDSDDDFVNDYDEVKVYFSDPLNTDSDDDLLDDGLEINILGSNPISNDTDGDSMLDYWEYSYGLYVNILVNDSALDPDGEGLINLYEYQWNLHPGQVDYEGDGLDDYQEVIVWGTNPTIFDTDKDGYMDGEEVNGIYASTNPAANATGYVFTNPTLWDTDGDFISDLTDIAINCNPLDNDTDDDLMSDGYEYYMHLDPLNASDATIDLDGDTLTNYEEFLLWTDPKKTDTDGDKFWDNEELVYGTDPTLYDTDGDGLNDYDEIIILHTNATNPDTDYDGLNDYLEVHVYGSDPHIVDSDGDTLTDGDEVYIYNTHPANKDTDGDLVDDNVELGYGSDPTIIDTDFDGMDDYFEWLYGLDPVIDDSALDADNDGISNGEEFIHNANPLVNDTDLDGLTDYEEIAIYYTLANIADTDGDGISDYNELFVYYTLPHDPDTDDDRIIDGDEIALGTNPLLADSDSDGIDDGQELLDETDPLDPNDNKNNIIIRYILIIFGSVISCILVYYIAPFFLSKLSREEEVKWVREGILWRKKKSDAFLNNHGKQEAKNQE
;
A
#
# COMPACT_ATOMS: atom_id res chain seq x y z
N MET A 1 -30.36 1.02 -93.77
CA MET A 1 -31.32 0.70 -92.68
C MET A 1 -31.19 -0.72 -92.12
N LEU A 2 -30.90 -1.78 -92.89
CA LEU A 2 -30.67 -3.14 -92.34
C LEU A 2 -29.27 -3.41 -91.72
N LYS A 3 -28.43 -2.37 -91.56
CA LYS A 3 -27.15 -2.44 -90.81
C LYS A 3 -27.13 -1.57 -89.53
N TRP A 4 -28.23 -0.88 -89.22
CA TRP A 4 -28.35 -0.02 -88.04
C TRP A 4 -29.27 -0.59 -86.95
N SER A 5 -30.01 -1.68 -87.24
CA SER A 5 -30.86 -2.39 -86.25
C SER A 5 -30.10 -3.39 -85.37
N LYS A 6 -28.76 -3.41 -85.39
CA LYS A 6 -27.93 -4.30 -84.54
C LYS A 6 -27.09 -3.58 -83.47
N LYS A 7 -27.08 -2.24 -83.42
CA LYS A 7 -26.42 -1.49 -82.32
C LYS A 7 -27.38 -0.88 -81.30
N LEU A 8 -28.65 -0.70 -81.64
CA LEU A 8 -29.67 -0.19 -80.71
C LEU A 8 -30.29 -1.26 -79.78
N LEU A 9 -30.06 -2.55 -80.06
CA LEU A 9 -30.54 -3.66 -79.22
C LEU A 9 -29.51 -4.11 -78.16
N TYR A 10 -28.28 -3.59 -78.20
CA TYR A 10 -27.20 -3.95 -77.25
C TYR A 10 -26.98 -2.90 -76.15
N SER A 11 -27.56 -1.70 -76.27
CA SER A 11 -27.46 -0.63 -75.25
C SER A 11 -28.70 -0.52 -74.35
N PHE A 12 -29.72 -1.36 -74.56
CA PHE A 12 -30.98 -1.34 -73.80
C PHE A 12 -31.12 -2.55 -72.84
N VAL A 13 -30.09 -3.41 -72.74
CA VAL A 13 -30.10 -4.64 -71.91
C VAL A 13 -28.93 -4.68 -70.90
N LEU A 14 -28.04 -3.67 -70.86
CA LEU A 14 -26.85 -3.70 -69.98
C LEU A 14 -26.84 -2.67 -68.84
N LEU A 15 -27.92 -1.92 -68.57
CA LEU A 15 -27.95 -1.01 -67.41
C LEU A 15 -29.30 -1.01 -66.67
N ASN A 16 -30.01 -2.14 -66.72
CA ASN A 16 -31.10 -2.48 -65.79
C ASN A 16 -30.76 -3.78 -65.02
N VAL A 17 -29.46 -4.05 -64.80
CA VAL A 17 -28.94 -5.25 -64.11
C VAL A 17 -27.85 -4.90 -63.07
N ILE A 18 -27.73 -3.64 -62.65
CA ILE A 18 -26.93 -3.25 -61.47
C ILE A 18 -27.88 -2.64 -60.45
N PHE A 19 -28.84 -3.45 -60.02
CA PHE A 19 -29.67 -3.22 -58.83
C PHE A 19 -30.26 -4.60 -58.54
N ILE A 20 -30.12 -5.07 -57.29
CA ILE A 20 -30.38 -6.42 -56.78
C ILE A 20 -29.14 -7.33 -56.81
N GLY A 21 -28.39 -7.35 -55.69
CA GLY A 21 -27.63 -8.53 -55.30
C GLY A 21 -26.28 -8.32 -54.61
N THR A 22 -26.24 -7.70 -53.42
CA THR A 22 -25.27 -8.05 -52.36
C THR A 22 -25.82 -7.69 -50.98
N MET A 23 -26.55 -8.63 -50.37
CA MET A 23 -26.69 -8.78 -48.91
C MET A 23 -26.40 -10.25 -48.60
N LEU A 24 -25.50 -10.49 -47.62
CA LEU A 24 -25.31 -11.71 -46.78
C LEU A 24 -24.81 -12.98 -47.50
N HIS A 25 -23.91 -13.84 -47.03
CA HIS A 25 -23.21 -14.16 -45.76
C HIS A 25 -21.99 -15.04 -46.19
N ASP A 26 -20.84 -15.12 -45.50
CA ASP A 26 -20.54 -16.10 -44.41
C ASP A 26 -19.03 -15.95 -44.04
N THR A 27 -18.66 -15.56 -42.81
CA THR A 27 -18.27 -16.34 -41.60
C THR A 27 -16.77 -16.68 -41.41
N ASN A 28 -16.22 -16.09 -40.33
CA ASN A 28 -15.24 -16.55 -39.31
C ASN A 28 -14.04 -17.46 -39.68
N VAL A 29 -12.83 -17.13 -39.17
CA VAL A 29 -12.28 -17.58 -37.86
C VAL A 29 -10.89 -16.94 -37.56
N SER A 30 -10.81 -16.30 -36.38
CA SER A 30 -9.77 -16.12 -35.33
C SER A 30 -8.34 -15.53 -35.51
N SER A 31 -8.10 -14.56 -34.61
CA SER A 31 -7.04 -14.42 -33.56
C SER A 31 -5.67 -13.76 -33.82
N GLN A 32 -5.43 -12.70 -33.02
CA GLN A 32 -4.19 -12.17 -32.39
C GLN A 32 -3.02 -11.65 -33.24
N ALA A 33 -2.68 -10.36 -33.09
CA ALA A 33 -1.41 -9.82 -32.56
C ALA A 33 -1.19 -8.33 -32.92
N MET A 34 -1.23 -7.46 -31.90
CA MET A 34 -0.14 -6.57 -31.42
C MET A 34 0.78 -5.80 -32.42
N ILE A 35 0.95 -4.50 -32.10
CA ILE A 35 2.15 -3.62 -32.16
C ILE A 35 2.18 -2.43 -33.15
N LYS A 36 2.21 -1.25 -32.49
CA LYS A 36 2.81 0.09 -32.69
C LYS A 36 2.51 0.97 -33.91
N ILE A 37 1.96 2.13 -33.53
CA ILE A 37 1.82 3.44 -34.15
C ILE A 37 3.18 4.19 -34.16
N VAL A 38 3.35 5.11 -35.10
CA VAL A 38 4.09 6.41 -35.03
C VAL A 38 3.52 7.23 -36.22
N LYS A 39 3.05 8.50 -36.20
CA LYS A 39 2.98 9.71 -35.32
C LYS A 39 2.17 10.79 -36.14
N PRO A 40 1.99 12.07 -35.72
CA PRO A 40 1.72 12.69 -34.40
C PRO A 40 0.58 13.77 -34.43
N MET A 41 0.37 14.45 -33.28
CA MET A 41 -0.33 15.74 -32.99
C MET A 41 -1.87 15.74 -33.03
N ASP A 42 -2.64 16.39 -32.17
CA ASP A 42 -2.50 17.12 -30.88
C ASP A 42 -3.95 17.23 -30.39
N VAL A 43 -4.26 17.00 -29.12
CA VAL A 43 -5.58 17.37 -28.55
C VAL A 43 -5.41 17.68 -27.06
N SER A 44 -5.44 18.97 -26.74
CA SER A 44 -5.95 19.52 -25.49
C SER A 44 -7.47 19.36 -25.47
N GLU A 45 -8.06 19.00 -24.33
CA GLU A 45 -9.20 19.71 -23.71
C GLU A 45 -9.82 18.89 -22.57
N THR A 46 -9.99 19.62 -21.48
CA THR A 46 -10.71 19.39 -20.21
C THR A 46 -12.18 19.02 -20.38
N PRO A 47 -12.88 18.67 -19.27
CA PRO A 47 -14.23 19.17 -19.10
C PRO A 47 -14.48 19.80 -17.72
N ASN A 48 -14.90 21.05 -17.74
CA ASN A 48 -15.39 21.80 -16.59
C ASN A 48 -16.90 21.61 -16.36
N SER A 49 -17.25 21.64 -15.08
CA SER A 49 -18.41 22.34 -14.50
C SER A 49 -19.83 21.77 -14.54
N TRP A 50 -20.48 22.02 -13.40
CA TRP A 50 -21.88 21.87 -13.07
C TRP A 50 -22.78 22.91 -13.75
N GLU A 51 -24.01 22.52 -14.10
CA GLU A 51 -25.17 23.40 -13.99
C GLU A 51 -26.42 22.64 -13.50
N GLY A 52 -27.15 23.29 -12.58
CA GLY A 52 -28.41 22.79 -12.02
C GLY A 52 -29.64 23.21 -12.83
N GLY A 53 -30.73 22.42 -12.74
CA GLY A 53 -32.01 22.81 -13.34
C GLY A 53 -33.15 21.82 -13.16
N ASN A 54 -34.05 22.14 -12.21
CA ASN A 54 -35.36 21.52 -11.91
C ASN A 54 -36.21 21.06 -13.12
N TYR A 55 -37.01 19.97 -12.99
CA TYR A 55 -38.50 20.00 -13.06
C TYR A 55 -39.19 18.62 -12.85
N PHE A 56 -40.18 18.64 -11.95
CA PHE A 56 -41.35 17.77 -11.71
C PHE A 56 -41.77 16.71 -12.76
N SER A 57 -42.22 15.53 -12.27
CA SER A 57 -43.65 15.12 -12.40
C SER A 57 -44.07 13.96 -11.48
N GLU A 58 -45.28 14.10 -10.96
CA GLU A 58 -45.95 13.24 -9.97
C GLU A 58 -46.61 11.97 -10.55
N ASN A 59 -46.91 11.04 -9.61
CA ASN A 59 -48.15 10.26 -9.45
C ASN A 59 -48.36 8.98 -10.30
N SER A 60 -48.43 7.81 -9.62
CA SER A 60 -49.72 7.33 -9.05
C SER A 60 -49.65 6.03 -8.23
N ARG A 61 -50.05 6.11 -6.94
CA ARG A 61 -51.01 5.28 -6.13
C ARG A 61 -50.99 3.74 -6.22
N SER A 62 -51.31 2.94 -5.19
CA SER A 62 -51.59 3.03 -3.74
C SER A 62 -51.79 1.56 -3.28
N ASP A 63 -51.41 1.10 -2.09
CA ASP A 63 -52.30 0.99 -0.93
C ASP A 63 -51.56 0.46 0.33
N ASN A 64 -51.58 1.28 1.38
CA ASN A 64 -51.64 1.03 2.84
C ASN A 64 -51.49 -0.41 3.39
N ASN A 65 -50.57 -0.61 4.34
CA ASN A 65 -50.79 -0.53 5.80
C ASN A 65 -49.69 -1.29 6.55
N PHE A 66 -48.80 -0.59 7.25
CA PHE A 66 -48.37 -0.88 8.63
C PHE A 66 -47.45 0.28 9.06
N GLY A 67 -47.86 1.03 10.07
CA GLY A 67 -47.07 2.11 10.62
C GLY A 67 -46.39 1.67 11.91
N SER A 68 -45.13 2.07 12.09
CA SER A 68 -44.62 2.68 13.33
C SER A 68 -43.11 2.94 13.22
N TYR A 69 -42.70 4.16 13.58
CA TYR A 69 -41.34 4.67 13.78
C TYR A 69 -40.54 5.02 12.52
N LEU A 70 -40.89 6.15 11.88
CA LEU A 70 -39.89 7.03 11.29
C LEU A 70 -39.59 8.10 12.35
N THR A 71 -38.42 8.00 12.97
CA THR A 71 -37.74 9.14 13.63
C THR A 71 -37.01 9.94 12.56
N PRO A 72 -36.81 11.25 12.75
CA PRO A 72 -36.31 12.15 11.72
C PRO A 72 -34.84 11.89 11.42
N ASP A 73 -34.50 11.87 10.12
CA ASP A 73 -33.27 12.33 9.48
C ASP A 73 -32.10 12.63 10.45
N TYR A 74 -31.43 11.57 10.93
CA TYR A 74 -29.99 11.62 11.20
C TYR A 74 -29.35 11.20 9.89
N GLU A 75 -29.12 12.18 9.01
CA GLU A 75 -28.30 12.08 7.80
C GLU A 75 -26.96 11.38 8.17
N ILE A 76 -26.39 10.50 7.35
CA ILE A 76 -25.62 10.85 6.14
C ILE A 76 -24.76 12.12 6.35
N LEU A 77 -24.27 12.32 7.57
CA LEU A 77 -23.30 13.33 7.96
C LEU A 77 -22.13 12.59 8.62
N GLY A 78 -20.92 13.08 8.39
CA GLY A 78 -19.70 12.53 8.97
C GLY A 78 -19.84 12.37 10.48
N TYR A 79 -19.33 11.24 10.99
CA TYR A 79 -18.96 11.15 12.40
C TYR A 79 -17.62 11.88 12.50
N TYR A 80 -17.28 12.50 13.64
CA TYR A 80 -15.92 13.03 13.83
C TYR A 80 -14.90 11.94 13.45
N GLY A 81 -14.01 12.25 12.51
CA GLY A 81 -13.05 11.29 11.98
C GLY A 81 -13.49 10.37 10.85
N TRP A 82 -14.71 10.49 10.30
CA TRP A 82 -15.17 9.60 9.23
C TRP A 82 -16.05 10.27 8.16
N GLU A 83 -15.81 9.95 6.89
CA GLU A 83 -16.58 10.43 5.73
C GLU A 83 -18.06 10.04 5.78
N ALA A 84 -18.91 10.50 4.86
CA ALA A 84 -20.26 9.93 4.75
C ALA A 84 -20.20 8.50 4.16
N ALA A 85 -21.06 7.59 4.61
CA ALA A 85 -21.11 6.24 4.03
C ALA A 85 -21.66 6.28 2.60
N GLU A 86 -20.92 5.72 1.66
CA GLU A 86 -21.30 5.60 0.25
C GLU A 86 -21.98 4.26 -0.03
N VAL A 87 -22.94 4.24 -0.96
CA VAL A 87 -23.61 3.00 -1.40
C VAL A 87 -22.92 2.47 -2.65
N ILE A 88 -22.31 1.28 -2.57
CA ILE A 88 -21.66 0.62 -3.71
C ILE A 88 -22.70 -0.13 -4.56
N GLU A 89 -23.54 -0.96 -3.93
CA GLU A 89 -24.54 -1.78 -4.64
C GLU A 89 -25.83 -1.88 -3.82
N PRO A 90 -26.97 -1.38 -4.35
CA PRO A 90 -28.26 -1.51 -3.70
C PRO A 90 -29.01 -2.80 -4.10
N ASN A 91 -29.68 -3.44 -3.14
CA ASN A 91 -30.72 -4.47 -3.35
C ASN A 91 -30.30 -5.81 -4.00
N ASN A 92 -29.20 -6.44 -3.57
CA ASN A 92 -28.74 -7.72 -4.14
C ASN A 92 -28.73 -8.86 -3.09
N PRO A 93 -29.14 -10.10 -3.38
CA PRO A 93 -28.90 -11.24 -2.49
C PRO A 93 -27.40 -11.61 -2.48
N LEU A 94 -26.70 -11.18 -1.44
CA LEU A 94 -25.25 -11.30 -1.27
C LEU A 94 -24.84 -12.47 -0.38
N ASN A 95 -23.63 -13.00 -0.51
CA ASN A 95 -23.08 -14.02 0.41
C ASN A 95 -21.79 -13.60 1.13
N ASP A 96 -20.94 -12.77 0.52
CA ASP A 96 -19.59 -12.45 1.01
C ASP A 96 -19.05 -11.19 0.32
N ILE A 97 -18.24 -10.39 1.03
CA ILE A 97 -17.57 -9.16 0.55
C ILE A 97 -16.10 -9.14 1.00
N LYS A 98 -15.22 -8.61 0.16
CA LYS A 98 -13.82 -8.34 0.48
C LYS A 98 -13.37 -6.96 -0.02
N LEU A 99 -12.47 -6.34 0.74
CA LEU A 99 -11.86 -5.04 0.44
C LEU A 99 -10.32 -5.17 0.49
N THR A 100 -9.64 -4.50 -0.43
CA THR A 100 -8.17 -4.35 -0.45
C THR A 100 -7.81 -3.05 -1.17
N LEU A 101 -6.58 -2.58 -1.01
CA LEU A 101 -6.03 -1.42 -1.72
C LEU A 101 -4.96 -1.87 -2.71
N ASP A 102 -4.75 -1.14 -3.81
CA ASP A 102 -3.56 -1.31 -4.68
C ASP A 102 -2.43 -0.36 -4.23
N ALA A 103 -1.35 -0.27 -5.02
CA ALA A 103 -0.18 0.54 -4.67
C ALA A 103 -0.46 2.05 -4.69
N GLU A 104 -1.48 2.50 -5.43
CA GLU A 104 -1.91 3.91 -5.45
C GLU A 104 -3.08 4.19 -4.50
N ASP A 105 -3.29 3.31 -3.51
CA ASP A 105 -4.38 3.35 -2.53
C ASP A 105 -5.80 3.37 -3.13
N ASN A 106 -5.96 2.94 -4.39
CA ASN A 106 -7.29 2.77 -4.98
C ASN A 106 -8.03 1.64 -4.24
N VAL A 107 -9.32 1.85 -3.97
CA VAL A 107 -10.11 0.90 -3.19
C VAL A 107 -10.74 -0.16 -4.08
N HIS A 108 -10.34 -1.41 -3.88
CA HIS A 108 -10.91 -2.55 -4.58
C HIS A 108 -11.93 -3.30 -3.72
N VAL A 109 -13.18 -3.33 -4.18
CA VAL A 109 -14.27 -4.04 -3.50
C VAL A 109 -14.77 -5.21 -4.34
N PHE A 110 -14.85 -6.38 -3.69
CA PHE A 110 -15.26 -7.64 -4.27
C PHE A 110 -16.50 -8.17 -3.56
N TRP A 111 -17.49 -8.66 -4.29
CA TRP A 111 -18.65 -9.29 -3.67
C TRP A 111 -19.28 -10.38 -4.51
N SER A 112 -19.92 -11.32 -3.84
CA SER A 112 -20.69 -12.38 -4.48
C SER A 112 -22.19 -12.05 -4.45
N GLY A 113 -22.82 -12.04 -5.62
CA GLY A 113 -24.24 -11.73 -5.79
C GLY A 113 -24.92 -12.59 -6.85
N ARG A 114 -26.14 -12.22 -7.26
CA ARG A 114 -26.88 -12.93 -8.32
C ARG A 114 -27.05 -12.09 -9.58
N PHE A 115 -26.94 -12.74 -10.74
CA PHE A 115 -27.30 -12.19 -12.03
C PHE A 115 -28.09 -13.22 -12.84
N ASN A 116 -29.32 -12.89 -13.25
CA ASN A 116 -30.19 -13.80 -14.01
C ASN A 116 -30.40 -15.21 -13.40
N GLY A 117 -30.23 -15.35 -12.08
CA GLY A 117 -30.38 -16.61 -11.35
C GLY A 117 -29.08 -17.38 -11.12
N ASP A 118 -28.00 -17.01 -11.80
CA ASP A 118 -26.65 -17.53 -11.58
C ASP A 118 -25.93 -16.71 -10.50
N TRP A 119 -25.02 -17.35 -9.78
CA TRP A 119 -24.11 -16.69 -8.84
C TRP A 119 -22.95 -16.07 -9.60
N VAL A 120 -22.59 -14.84 -9.22
CA VAL A 120 -21.59 -14.01 -9.90
C VAL A 120 -20.67 -13.36 -8.87
N LEU A 121 -19.39 -13.28 -9.20
CA LEU A 121 -18.37 -12.54 -8.47
C LEU A 121 -18.12 -11.22 -9.19
N TYR A 122 -18.35 -10.12 -8.48
CA TYR A 122 -18.20 -8.75 -8.95
C TYR A 122 -16.96 -8.10 -8.37
N HIS A 123 -16.44 -7.12 -9.10
CA HIS A 123 -15.31 -6.29 -8.73
C HIS A 123 -15.61 -4.83 -9.10
N ASN A 124 -15.30 -3.90 -8.20
CA ASN A 124 -15.37 -2.46 -8.43
C ASN A 124 -14.17 -1.76 -7.80
N VAL A 125 -13.72 -0.67 -8.41
CA VAL A 125 -12.55 0.11 -7.98
C VAL A 125 -12.98 1.54 -7.68
N LYS A 126 -12.59 2.11 -6.55
CA LYS A 126 -12.68 3.56 -6.28
C LYS A 126 -11.29 4.14 -6.48
N ASN A 127 -11.13 5.08 -7.39
CA ASN A 127 -9.83 5.73 -7.56
C ASN A 127 -9.58 6.69 -6.38
N ASN A 128 -8.41 6.61 -5.75
CA ASN A 128 -8.12 7.37 -4.53
C ASN A 128 -8.08 8.88 -4.80
N MET A 129 -7.44 9.30 -5.90
CA MET A 129 -7.27 10.71 -6.27
C MET A 129 -8.59 11.39 -6.64
N THR A 130 -9.42 10.75 -7.48
CA THR A 130 -10.67 11.33 -7.97
C THR A 130 -11.87 11.05 -7.07
N GLY A 131 -11.77 10.05 -6.19
CA GLY A 131 -12.88 9.55 -5.37
C GLY A 131 -13.99 8.84 -6.16
N VAL A 132 -13.81 8.56 -7.46
CA VAL A 132 -14.85 8.02 -8.34
C VAL A 132 -14.78 6.49 -8.41
N TRP A 133 -15.96 5.85 -8.35
CA TRP A 133 -16.10 4.41 -8.58
C TRP A 133 -16.13 4.05 -10.08
N SER A 134 -15.44 2.97 -10.44
CA SER A 134 -15.48 2.36 -11.76
C SER A 134 -16.84 1.73 -12.09
N ASP A 135 -17.01 1.30 -13.34
CA ASP A 135 -18.08 0.37 -13.72
C ASP A 135 -17.84 -1.03 -13.15
N ARG A 136 -18.91 -1.68 -12.68
CA ARG A 136 -18.86 -3.04 -12.12
C ARG A 136 -18.43 -4.08 -13.16
N VAL A 137 -17.39 -4.86 -12.84
CA VAL A 137 -16.87 -5.94 -13.68
C VAL A 137 -17.27 -7.31 -13.13
N ILE A 138 -17.59 -8.27 -14.02
CA ILE A 138 -17.83 -9.68 -13.68
C ILE A 138 -16.54 -10.48 -13.84
N ILE A 139 -16.07 -11.09 -12.75
CA ILE A 139 -14.79 -11.82 -12.74
C ILE A 139 -14.95 -13.34 -12.53
N GLY A 140 -16.16 -13.82 -12.23
CA GLY A 140 -16.49 -15.25 -12.19
C GLY A 140 -18.00 -15.48 -12.12
N ASN A 141 -18.50 -16.61 -12.66
CA ASN A 141 -19.92 -16.94 -12.65
C ASN A 141 -20.19 -18.45 -12.63
N THR A 142 -21.27 -18.88 -11.95
CA THR A 142 -21.69 -20.29 -11.89
C THR A 142 -23.18 -20.45 -11.64
N ALA A 143 -23.74 -21.58 -12.07
CA ALA A 143 -25.11 -21.97 -11.72
C ALA A 143 -25.21 -22.74 -10.39
N SER A 144 -24.08 -23.03 -9.73
CA SER A 144 -24.02 -23.78 -8.46
C SER A 144 -24.41 -22.93 -7.26
N GLU A 145 -25.15 -23.51 -6.31
CA GLU A 145 -25.46 -22.85 -5.03
C GLU A 145 -24.26 -22.80 -4.07
N TYR A 146 -23.17 -23.50 -4.38
CA TYR A 146 -21.91 -23.49 -3.63
C TYR A 146 -20.90 -22.54 -4.30
N PHE A 147 -21.11 -21.23 -4.14
CA PHE A 147 -20.30 -20.16 -4.72
C PHE A 147 -20.09 -19.01 -3.73
N GLY A 148 -18.88 -18.45 -3.67
CA GLY A 148 -18.49 -17.38 -2.74
C GLY A 148 -17.28 -17.78 -1.88
N LEU A 149 -17.26 -17.39 -0.61
CA LEU A 149 -16.15 -17.67 0.34
C LEU A 149 -14.80 -17.29 -0.27
N MET A 150 -14.63 -15.97 -0.44
CA MET A 150 -13.47 -15.42 -1.11
C MET A 150 -12.42 -14.94 -0.11
N ASP A 151 -11.18 -14.85 -0.59
CA ASP A 151 -10.09 -14.20 0.11
C ASP A 151 -9.25 -13.42 -0.90
N VAL A 152 -8.79 -12.25 -0.47
CA VAL A 152 -8.11 -11.28 -1.32
C VAL A 152 -6.86 -10.79 -0.60
N LYS A 153 -5.78 -10.63 -1.37
CA LYS A 153 -4.51 -10.05 -0.92
C LYS A 153 -3.94 -9.19 -2.05
N THR A 154 -3.38 -8.05 -1.69
CA THR A 154 -2.54 -7.24 -2.58
C THR A 154 -1.09 -7.56 -2.27
N ASP A 155 -0.29 -7.69 -3.32
CA ASP A 155 1.14 -7.93 -3.20
C ASP A 155 1.94 -6.61 -3.15
N SER A 156 3.26 -6.70 -2.94
CA SER A 156 4.11 -5.51 -2.79
C SER A 156 4.22 -4.67 -4.07
N GLU A 157 3.82 -5.22 -5.23
CA GLU A 157 3.77 -4.51 -6.51
C GLU A 157 2.36 -3.94 -6.80
N GLY A 158 1.45 -3.94 -5.81
CA GLY A 158 0.08 -3.45 -5.99
C GLY A 158 -0.85 -4.40 -6.76
N ARG A 159 -0.42 -5.63 -7.08
CA ARG A 159 -1.23 -6.57 -7.85
C ARG A 159 -2.18 -7.32 -6.93
N ILE A 160 -3.43 -7.49 -7.38
CA ILE A 160 -4.48 -8.07 -6.54
C ILE A 160 -4.68 -9.54 -6.88
N HIS A 161 -4.55 -10.38 -5.85
CA HIS A 161 -4.77 -11.81 -5.91
C HIS A 161 -6.10 -12.16 -5.24
N ILE A 162 -6.94 -12.93 -5.94
CA ILE A 162 -8.22 -13.40 -5.40
C ILE A 162 -8.38 -14.91 -5.56
N VAL A 163 -8.86 -15.54 -4.49
CA VAL A 163 -9.35 -16.92 -4.51
C VAL A 163 -10.82 -16.97 -4.15
N TRP A 164 -11.57 -17.88 -4.77
CA TRP A 164 -12.98 -18.10 -4.44
C TRP A 164 -13.41 -19.55 -4.66
N LEU A 165 -14.51 -19.93 -4.02
CA LEU A 165 -15.16 -21.22 -4.20
C LEU A 165 -16.12 -21.19 -5.39
N ASP A 166 -15.96 -22.13 -6.33
CA ASP A 166 -16.90 -22.40 -7.41
C ASP A 166 -17.20 -23.91 -7.47
N ASN A 167 -18.34 -24.31 -6.92
CA ASN A 167 -18.82 -25.69 -6.93
C ASN A 167 -17.79 -26.71 -6.40
N GLN A 168 -17.20 -26.39 -5.24
CA GLN A 168 -16.10 -27.13 -4.58
C GLN A 168 -14.74 -27.08 -5.30
N PHE A 169 -14.60 -26.33 -6.39
CA PHE A 169 -13.29 -25.99 -6.93
C PHE A 169 -12.84 -24.65 -6.38
N ILE A 170 -11.61 -24.60 -5.90
CA ILE A 170 -10.97 -23.35 -5.53
C ILE A 170 -10.41 -22.72 -6.81
N LYS A 171 -10.89 -21.53 -7.14
CA LYS A 171 -10.47 -20.75 -8.31
C LYS A 171 -9.54 -19.64 -7.88
N TYR A 172 -8.65 -19.24 -8.78
CA TYR A 172 -7.71 -18.14 -8.58
C TYR A 172 -7.68 -17.23 -9.80
N ARG A 173 -7.55 -15.92 -9.57
CA ARG A 173 -7.19 -14.91 -10.57
C ARG A 173 -6.24 -13.86 -9.97
N LYS A 174 -5.51 -13.20 -10.86
CA LYS A 174 -4.66 -12.04 -10.59
C LYS A 174 -5.15 -10.85 -11.39
N TYR A 175 -5.24 -9.69 -10.75
CA TYR A 175 -5.47 -8.38 -11.36
C TYR A 175 -4.15 -7.62 -11.38
N ASP A 176 -3.79 -7.13 -12.55
CA ASP A 176 -2.49 -6.55 -12.83
C ASP A 176 -2.66 -5.53 -13.97
N ASN A 177 -2.21 -4.30 -13.76
CA ASN A 177 -2.28 -3.21 -14.73
C ASN A 177 -3.67 -3.04 -15.37
N GLY A 178 -4.71 -2.91 -14.53
CA GLY A 178 -6.08 -2.69 -15.00
C GLY A 178 -6.80 -3.94 -15.54
N THR A 179 -6.14 -5.11 -15.60
CA THR A 179 -6.68 -6.29 -16.29
C THR A 179 -6.62 -7.58 -15.47
N TRP A 180 -7.58 -8.48 -15.71
CA TRP A 180 -7.62 -9.78 -15.05
C TRP A 180 -7.06 -10.90 -15.93
N ASN A 181 -6.19 -11.73 -15.35
CA ASN A 181 -5.74 -12.97 -16.01
C ASN A 181 -6.89 -14.00 -16.18
N SER A 182 -6.65 -15.08 -16.93
CA SER A 182 -7.66 -16.14 -17.07
C SER A 182 -7.77 -16.97 -15.77
N PRO A 183 -8.99 -17.39 -15.37
CA PRO A 183 -9.18 -18.14 -14.13
C PRO A 183 -8.49 -19.50 -14.16
N SER A 184 -7.66 -19.77 -13.15
CA SER A 184 -7.04 -21.08 -12.92
C SER A 184 -7.74 -21.83 -11.78
N THR A 185 -7.49 -23.14 -11.67
CA THR A 185 -8.04 -23.96 -10.58
C THR A 185 -6.90 -24.40 -9.68
N VAL A 186 -6.98 -24.03 -8.41
CA VAL A 186 -6.01 -24.35 -7.36
C VAL A 186 -6.16 -25.83 -6.96
N GLY A 187 -7.38 -26.20 -6.56
CA GLY A 187 -7.68 -27.51 -6.01
C GLY A 187 -9.17 -27.78 -5.83
N TYR A 188 -9.50 -28.88 -5.17
CA TYR A 188 -10.86 -29.28 -4.85
C TYR A 188 -11.05 -29.33 -3.33
N GLY A 189 -11.95 -28.51 -2.80
CA GLY A 189 -12.13 -28.32 -1.37
C GLY A 189 -13.06 -27.15 -1.03
N GLU A 190 -12.94 -26.64 0.20
CA GLU A 190 -13.75 -25.59 0.79
C GLU A 190 -12.87 -24.65 1.64
N LEU A 191 -13.40 -23.47 1.99
CA LEU A 191 -12.77 -22.45 2.85
C LEU A 191 -11.34 -22.05 2.42
N PRO A 192 -11.14 -21.54 1.19
CA PRO A 192 -9.81 -21.11 0.76
C PRO A 192 -9.31 -19.92 1.60
N ARG A 193 -8.02 -19.92 1.92
CA ARG A 193 -7.27 -18.81 2.52
C ARG A 193 -6.07 -18.50 1.66
N LEU A 194 -5.88 -17.22 1.35
CA LEU A 194 -4.81 -16.73 0.50
C LEU A 194 -3.82 -15.96 1.37
N GLN A 195 -2.54 -16.30 1.21
CA GLN A 195 -1.42 -15.55 1.75
C GLN A 195 -0.41 -15.33 0.63
N LEU A 196 0.42 -14.30 0.76
CA LEU A 196 1.50 -14.00 -0.16
C LEU A 196 2.84 -14.24 0.55
N THR A 197 3.85 -14.66 -0.21
CA THR A 197 5.23 -14.65 0.28
C THR A 197 5.84 -13.24 0.14
N ASN A 198 7.02 -13.02 0.73
CA ASN A 198 7.82 -11.81 0.50
C ASN A 198 8.12 -11.58 -0.99
N GLU A 199 8.28 -12.65 -1.76
CA GLU A 199 8.46 -12.61 -3.22
C GLU A 199 7.13 -12.43 -3.99
N SER A 200 6.05 -12.01 -3.30
CA SER A 200 4.72 -11.83 -3.88
C SER A 200 4.10 -13.09 -4.51
N GLU A 201 4.55 -14.29 -4.09
CA GLU A 201 4.01 -15.55 -4.60
C GLU A 201 2.76 -15.99 -3.81
N PRO A 202 1.65 -16.35 -4.49
CA PRO A 202 0.42 -16.72 -3.80
C PRO A 202 0.45 -18.16 -3.28
N LYS A 203 0.20 -18.30 -1.97
CA LYS A 203 0.01 -19.56 -1.26
C LYS A 203 -1.45 -19.72 -0.83
N VAL A 204 -2.03 -20.89 -1.10
CA VAL A 204 -3.45 -21.16 -0.81
C VAL A 204 -3.62 -22.36 0.10
N VAL A 205 -4.31 -22.14 1.22
CA VAL A 205 -4.71 -23.20 2.16
C VAL A 205 -6.19 -23.47 2.03
N TYR A 206 -6.58 -24.73 1.93
CA TYR A 206 -7.99 -25.13 1.84
C TYR A 206 -8.23 -26.51 2.48
N VAL A 207 -9.48 -26.84 2.74
CA VAL A 207 -9.88 -28.14 3.33
C VAL A 207 -10.62 -29.01 2.34
N ALA A 208 -10.38 -30.32 2.36
CA ALA A 208 -11.20 -31.28 1.60
C ALA A 208 -11.67 -32.44 2.46
N ILE A 209 -12.91 -32.87 2.24
CA ILE A 209 -13.54 -33.98 2.99
C ILE A 209 -13.01 -35.30 2.44
N SER A 210 -12.15 -35.98 3.19
CA SER A 210 -11.56 -37.27 2.81
C SER A 210 -12.45 -38.46 3.18
N SER A 211 -13.31 -38.31 4.20
CA SER A 211 -14.39 -39.26 4.52
C SER A 211 -15.47 -38.60 5.38
N ILE A 212 -16.60 -39.29 5.64
CA ILE A 212 -17.68 -38.80 6.53
C ILE A 212 -17.24 -38.48 7.98
N TYR A 213 -15.98 -38.75 8.36
CA TYR A 213 -15.43 -38.45 9.68
C TYR A 213 -14.09 -37.70 9.67
N ASN A 214 -13.47 -37.43 8.50
CA ASN A 214 -12.16 -36.79 8.40
C ASN A 214 -12.16 -35.64 7.39
N ILE A 215 -11.51 -34.54 7.77
CA ILE A 215 -11.19 -33.39 6.93
C ILE A 215 -9.66 -33.35 6.80
N ASP A 216 -9.15 -33.23 5.58
CA ASP A 216 -7.72 -33.09 5.30
C ASP A 216 -7.44 -31.63 4.91
N PHE A 217 -6.34 -31.07 5.41
CA PHE A 217 -5.84 -29.76 5.00
C PHE A 217 -4.90 -29.91 3.81
N TYR A 218 -5.08 -29.02 2.83
CA TYR A 218 -4.25 -28.92 1.65
C TYR A 218 -3.55 -27.56 1.63
N PHE A 219 -2.29 -27.61 1.24
CA PHE A 219 -1.45 -26.44 0.98
C PHE A 219 -1.10 -26.43 -0.51
N SER A 220 -1.29 -25.30 -1.17
CA SER A 220 -1.04 -25.16 -2.59
C SER A 220 -0.06 -24.03 -2.84
N ASP A 221 1.08 -24.37 -3.44
CA ASP A 221 2.08 -23.41 -3.91
C ASP A 221 1.85 -23.11 -5.38
N TYR A 222 1.97 -21.84 -5.74
CA TYR A 222 1.91 -21.41 -7.12
C TYR A 222 3.30 -21.51 -7.75
N ASN A 223 3.43 -22.28 -8.83
CA ASN A 223 4.67 -22.32 -9.60
C ASN A 223 4.61 -21.29 -10.73
N ASN A 224 5.42 -20.25 -10.60
CA ASN A 224 5.52 -19.15 -11.57
C ASN A 224 6.04 -19.61 -12.95
N GLU A 225 7.00 -20.55 -13.00
CA GLU A 225 7.58 -21.04 -14.26
C GLU A 225 6.57 -21.82 -15.12
N THR A 226 5.73 -22.64 -14.49
CA THR A 226 4.77 -23.52 -15.16
C THR A 226 3.34 -22.99 -15.15
N ASN A 227 3.10 -21.86 -14.47
CA ASN A 227 1.79 -21.23 -14.28
C ASN A 227 0.75 -22.26 -13.79
N SER A 228 1.11 -22.99 -12.73
CA SER A 228 0.31 -24.11 -12.22
C SER A 228 0.45 -24.29 -10.71
N TRP A 229 -0.55 -24.93 -10.10
CA TRP A 229 -0.59 -25.17 -8.66
C TRP A 229 -0.03 -26.53 -8.26
N ASN A 230 0.86 -26.54 -7.27
CA ASN A 230 1.40 -27.74 -6.63
C ASN A 230 0.65 -27.99 -5.32
N ASN A 231 -0.13 -29.07 -5.28
CA ASN A 231 -0.95 -29.39 -4.12
C ASN A 231 -0.26 -30.41 -3.19
N HIS A 232 -0.18 -30.04 -1.93
CA HIS A 232 0.42 -30.82 -0.85
C HIS A 232 -0.64 -31.19 0.19
N VAL A 233 -0.57 -32.41 0.73
CA VAL A 233 -1.47 -32.91 1.78
C VAL A 233 -0.74 -32.92 3.12
N PHE A 234 -1.42 -32.51 4.18
CA PHE A 234 -0.91 -32.64 5.54
C PHE A 234 -0.81 -34.13 5.95
N GLU A 235 0.39 -34.72 5.95
CA GLU A 235 0.60 -36.08 6.46
C GLU A 235 0.78 -36.06 8.00
N GLY A 236 -0.20 -36.57 8.75
CA GLY A 236 -0.04 -36.78 10.21
C GLY A 236 -1.25 -36.43 11.07
N TYR A 237 -2.31 -35.83 10.51
CA TYR A 237 -3.47 -35.39 11.30
C TYR A 237 -4.76 -36.12 10.91
N TYR A 238 -5.38 -36.80 11.87
CA TYR A 238 -6.72 -37.38 11.73
C TYR A 238 -7.68 -36.62 12.62
N SER A 239 -8.55 -35.81 12.02
CA SER A 239 -9.54 -35.06 12.75
C SER A 239 -10.66 -36.00 13.25
N TYR A 240 -10.82 -36.23 14.56
CA TYR A 240 -11.91 -37.06 15.09
C TYR A 240 -13.28 -36.35 14.98
N SER A 241 -14.07 -36.68 13.95
CA SER A 241 -15.53 -36.42 13.88
C SER A 241 -15.97 -35.01 14.31
N PHE A 242 -15.62 -34.00 13.52
CA PHE A 242 -16.01 -32.60 13.76
C PHE A 242 -17.24 -32.21 12.92
N SER A 243 -18.17 -31.45 13.51
CA SER A 243 -19.36 -30.94 12.81
C SER A 243 -19.23 -29.48 12.34
N SER A 244 -18.16 -28.77 12.74
CA SER A 244 -17.89 -27.37 12.37
C SER A 244 -16.44 -27.01 12.74
N SER A 245 -15.57 -26.83 11.75
CA SER A 245 -14.18 -26.36 11.96
C SER A 245 -13.95 -25.10 11.13
N ASN A 246 -13.57 -24.01 11.79
CA ASN A 246 -13.07 -22.79 11.15
C ASN A 246 -11.57 -22.68 11.43
N PHE A 247 -10.81 -22.13 10.49
CA PHE A 247 -9.37 -21.96 10.65
C PHE A 247 -8.92 -20.62 10.07
N ASN A 248 -7.74 -20.20 10.51
CA ASN A 248 -7.00 -19.10 9.93
C ASN A 248 -5.55 -19.56 9.67
N TYR A 249 -4.91 -18.97 8.67
CA TYR A 249 -3.55 -19.27 8.27
C TYR A 249 -2.84 -17.96 7.97
N HIS A 250 -1.67 -17.78 8.55
CA HIS A 250 -0.89 -16.55 8.47
C HIS A 250 0.58 -16.90 8.23
N ILE A 251 1.26 -16.11 7.42
CA ILE A 251 2.70 -16.19 7.20
C ILE A 251 3.28 -14.89 7.77
N THR A 252 4.35 -15.00 8.54
CA THR A 252 5.14 -13.86 9.00
C THR A 252 6.62 -14.17 8.78
N TYR A 253 7.45 -13.14 8.91
CA TYR A 253 8.88 -13.20 8.67
C TYR A 253 9.59 -12.66 9.90
N GLU A 254 10.55 -13.41 10.42
CA GLU A 254 11.39 -13.02 11.56
C GLU A 254 12.85 -13.21 11.16
N GLY A 255 13.65 -12.13 11.16
CA GLY A 255 15.06 -12.17 10.75
C GLY A 255 15.27 -12.70 9.32
N GLY A 256 14.34 -12.42 8.40
CA GLY A 256 14.39 -12.90 7.00
C GLY A 256 13.90 -14.34 6.79
N GLN A 257 13.56 -15.09 7.84
CA GLN A 257 13.05 -16.46 7.71
C GLN A 257 11.52 -16.52 7.67
N GLU A 258 10.96 -17.24 6.69
CA GLU A 258 9.52 -17.49 6.60
C GLU A 258 9.04 -18.42 7.73
N ARG A 259 8.11 -17.92 8.55
CA ARG A 259 7.38 -18.69 9.55
C ARG A 259 5.91 -18.78 9.19
N SER A 260 5.42 -20.00 9.03
CA SER A 260 4.02 -20.28 8.71
C SER A 260 3.25 -20.66 9.98
N PHE A 261 2.23 -19.88 10.32
CA PHE A 261 1.35 -20.08 11.45
C PHE A 261 -0.03 -20.58 11.01
N PHE A 262 -0.49 -21.64 11.65
CA PHE A 262 -1.79 -22.25 11.38
C PHE A 262 -2.58 -22.34 12.68
N ILE A 263 -3.75 -21.72 12.71
CA ILE A 263 -4.67 -21.79 13.85
C ILE A 263 -5.99 -22.43 13.44
N GLN A 264 -6.36 -23.49 14.16
CA GLN A 264 -7.63 -24.18 13.97
C GLN A 264 -8.54 -23.96 15.17
N ALA A 265 -9.79 -23.59 14.92
CA ALA A 265 -10.86 -23.59 15.89
C ALA A 265 -11.80 -24.78 15.65
N GLY A 266 -12.03 -25.60 16.67
CA GLY A 266 -12.87 -26.80 16.55
C GLY A 266 -13.74 -27.09 17.76
N VAL A 267 -14.77 -27.92 17.57
CA VAL A 267 -15.68 -28.37 18.64
C VAL A 267 -15.63 -29.88 18.79
N TYR A 268 -15.18 -30.41 19.93
CA TYR A 268 -15.25 -31.85 20.23
C TYR A 268 -16.37 -32.19 21.22
N SER A 269 -17.03 -33.33 21.03
CA SER A 269 -18.05 -33.85 21.96
C SER A 269 -17.52 -35.03 22.77
N VAL A 270 -17.57 -34.95 24.09
CA VAL A 270 -17.25 -36.11 24.95
C VAL A 270 -18.52 -36.94 25.14
N ARG A 271 -18.50 -38.23 24.74
CA ARG A 271 -19.61 -39.15 25.06
C ARG A 271 -19.63 -39.46 26.55
N GLN A 272 -20.40 -38.69 27.32
CA GLN A 272 -20.99 -39.21 28.56
C GLN A 272 -22.34 -39.86 28.23
N THR A 273 -22.68 -40.91 28.98
CA THR A 273 -23.84 -41.78 28.81
C THR A 273 -25.13 -41.10 28.33
N TYR A 274 -25.89 -41.82 27.47
CA TYR A 274 -27.25 -41.52 26.98
C TYR A 274 -27.92 -40.31 27.67
N TYR A 275 -27.99 -39.18 26.95
CA TYR A 275 -28.79 -37.96 27.17
C TYR A 275 -28.08 -36.62 27.47
N ILE A 276 -26.75 -36.52 27.59
CA ILE A 276 -26.06 -35.21 27.65
C ILE A 276 -24.80 -35.23 26.77
N ARG A 277 -24.68 -34.26 25.84
CA ARG A 277 -23.44 -34.01 25.08
C ARG A 277 -22.86 -32.70 25.62
N ASP A 278 -21.68 -32.76 26.22
CA ASP A 278 -20.89 -31.58 26.53
C ASP A 278 -19.98 -31.31 25.33
N TYR A 279 -20.04 -30.09 24.82
CA TYR A 279 -19.23 -29.60 23.70
C TYR A 279 -18.12 -28.69 24.25
N TYR A 280 -16.88 -28.95 23.83
CA TYR A 280 -15.71 -28.14 24.16
C TYR A 280 -15.21 -27.46 22.89
N LEU A 281 -15.04 -26.14 22.95
CA LEU A 281 -14.32 -25.39 21.93
C LEU A 281 -12.82 -25.47 22.23
N TYR A 282 -12.02 -25.70 21.20
CA TYR A 282 -10.57 -25.64 21.28
C TYR A 282 -10.01 -24.78 20.15
N TYR A 283 -8.93 -24.06 20.46
CA TYR A 283 -8.00 -23.53 19.48
C TYR A 283 -6.72 -24.37 19.58
N ASP A 284 -6.16 -24.76 18.44
CA ASP A 284 -4.82 -25.32 18.38
C ASP A 284 -4.00 -24.42 17.44
N LEU A 285 -2.92 -23.84 17.96
CA LEU A 285 -1.95 -23.08 17.20
C LEU A 285 -0.78 -23.99 16.84
N PHE A 286 -0.38 -23.97 15.58
CA PHE A 286 0.76 -24.70 15.04
C PHE A 286 1.64 -23.72 14.27
N TRP A 287 2.94 -23.95 14.32
CA TRP A 287 3.89 -23.16 13.54
C TRP A 287 4.98 -24.04 12.92
N LYS A 288 5.57 -23.56 11.83
CA LYS A 288 6.70 -24.18 11.14
C LYS A 288 7.71 -23.10 10.78
N GLU A 289 8.97 -23.43 11.01
CA GLU A 289 10.14 -22.76 10.42
C GLU A 289 10.49 -23.47 9.11
N ASN A 290 10.65 -22.73 8.03
CA ASN A 290 10.80 -23.31 6.70
C ASN A 290 12.24 -23.83 6.48
N THR A 291 12.53 -25.07 6.88
CA THR A 291 13.72 -25.81 6.43
C THR A 291 13.37 -26.75 5.28
N THR A 292 14.32 -27.01 4.39
CA THR A 292 14.21 -27.68 3.06
C THR A 292 13.78 -29.17 3.08
N ALA A 293 13.12 -29.65 4.13
CA ALA A 293 12.70 -31.05 4.36
C ALA A 293 11.16 -31.22 4.33
N PRO A 294 10.63 -32.45 4.08
CA PRO A 294 9.19 -32.65 3.83
C PRO A 294 8.30 -32.37 5.05
N PHE A 295 7.23 -31.61 4.81
CA PHE A 295 6.00 -31.34 5.60
C PHE A 295 5.89 -31.98 7.00
N THR A 296 6.75 -31.59 7.94
CA THR A 296 6.60 -31.92 9.36
C THR A 296 6.65 -30.64 10.18
N TYR A 297 5.49 -30.21 10.68
CA TYR A 297 5.40 -29.10 11.63
C TYR A 297 5.97 -29.55 12.98
N THR A 298 6.98 -28.85 13.50
CA THR A 298 7.47 -28.97 14.87
C THR A 298 6.78 -27.91 15.74
N GLY A 299 5.69 -28.27 16.43
CA GLY A 299 4.94 -27.30 17.21
C GLY A 299 4.27 -27.92 18.44
N ILE A 300 4.31 -27.16 19.54
CA ILE A 300 3.66 -27.45 20.82
C ILE A 300 2.15 -27.25 20.64
N SER A 301 1.35 -28.30 20.82
CA SER A 301 -0.12 -28.15 20.88
C SER A 301 -0.48 -27.47 22.20
N GLN A 302 -0.84 -26.18 22.14
CA GLN A 302 -1.50 -25.51 23.24
C GLN A 302 -3.02 -25.62 23.02
N THR A 303 -3.64 -26.63 23.62
CA THR A 303 -5.09 -26.83 23.54
C THR A 303 -5.80 -25.95 24.57
N PHE A 304 -6.57 -24.97 24.11
CA PHE A 304 -7.39 -24.10 24.95
C PHE A 304 -8.77 -24.74 25.17
N ALA A 305 -8.98 -25.47 26.26
CA ALA A 305 -10.27 -26.11 26.53
C ALA A 305 -11.28 -25.13 27.14
N ILE A 306 -12.33 -24.77 26.40
CA ILE A 306 -13.40 -23.89 26.87
C ILE A 306 -14.65 -24.71 27.22
N PRO A 307 -15.18 -24.65 28.46
CA PRO A 307 -16.42 -25.33 28.83
C PRO A 307 -17.65 -24.72 28.16
N SER A 308 -18.45 -25.54 27.45
CA SER A 308 -19.87 -25.32 27.11
C SER A 308 -20.27 -24.43 25.92
N ALA A 309 -19.61 -24.53 24.76
CA ALA A 309 -20.08 -23.83 23.55
C ALA A 309 -21.15 -24.63 22.77
N GLN A 310 -22.31 -24.03 22.48
CA GLN A 310 -23.26 -24.58 21.49
C GLN A 310 -22.93 -24.11 20.06
N TYR A 311 -22.63 -25.09 19.20
CA TYR A 311 -22.79 -25.20 17.74
C TYR A 311 -22.23 -24.14 16.75
N TYR A 312 -21.79 -22.93 17.13
CA TYR A 312 -21.18 -21.98 16.17
C TYR A 312 -19.83 -21.45 16.65
N VAL A 313 -18.81 -21.53 15.78
CA VAL A 313 -17.44 -21.11 16.07
C VAL A 313 -17.08 -19.92 15.17
N PRO A 314 -17.02 -18.69 15.68
CA PRO A 314 -16.53 -17.55 14.91
C PRO A 314 -15.05 -17.73 14.52
N LYS A 315 -14.64 -17.12 13.41
CA LYS A 315 -13.26 -17.22 12.90
C LYS A 315 -12.30 -16.46 13.84
N PRO A 316 -11.18 -17.04 14.27
CA PRO A 316 -10.13 -16.28 14.97
C PRO A 316 -9.35 -15.40 13.99
N ASN A 317 -8.88 -14.25 14.47
CA ASN A 317 -7.93 -13.40 13.75
C ASN A 317 -6.55 -13.53 14.42
N LEU A 318 -5.52 -13.64 13.58
CA LEU A 318 -4.14 -13.82 14.01
C LEU A 318 -3.29 -12.81 13.24
N PHE A 319 -2.53 -11.99 13.95
CA PHE A 319 -1.64 -10.98 13.40
C PHE A 319 -0.22 -11.28 13.89
N GLY A 320 0.75 -11.35 12.98
CA GLY A 320 2.17 -11.42 13.33
C GLY A 320 2.82 -10.05 13.20
N THR A 321 3.60 -9.65 14.19
CA THR A 321 4.40 -8.43 14.18
C THR A 321 5.83 -8.73 13.74
N ALA A 322 6.57 -7.72 13.28
CA ALA A 322 7.95 -7.87 12.76
C ALA A 322 8.93 -8.43 13.80
N ASP A 323 8.65 -8.21 15.09
CA ASP A 323 9.40 -8.73 16.24
C ASP A 323 9.11 -10.22 16.55
N GLY A 324 8.35 -10.91 15.70
CA GLY A 324 8.02 -12.32 15.84
C GLY A 324 6.89 -12.63 16.83
N ASN A 325 6.30 -11.62 17.48
CA ASN A 325 5.14 -11.81 18.36
C ASN A 325 3.85 -12.05 17.55
N LEU A 326 2.89 -12.76 18.16
CA LEU A 326 1.55 -12.95 17.58
C LEU A 326 0.48 -12.34 18.47
N HIS A 327 -0.49 -11.69 17.84
CA HIS A 327 -1.67 -11.14 18.46
C HIS A 327 -2.88 -11.98 18.03
N LEU A 328 -3.47 -12.71 18.99
CA LEU A 328 -4.61 -13.59 18.77
C LEU A 328 -5.89 -12.93 19.28
N VAL A 329 -6.87 -12.77 18.39
CA VAL A 329 -8.21 -12.26 18.71
C VAL A 329 -9.27 -13.29 18.37
N TYR A 330 -10.13 -13.59 19.33
CA TYR A 330 -11.14 -14.65 19.21
C TYR A 330 -12.39 -14.35 20.03
N VAL A 331 -13.52 -15.00 19.72
CA VAL A 331 -14.80 -14.74 20.40
C VAL A 331 -15.19 -15.96 21.25
N VAL A 332 -15.59 -15.70 22.48
CA VAL A 332 -15.99 -16.73 23.47
C VAL A 332 -17.40 -16.46 23.98
N GLN A 333 -18.18 -17.52 24.20
CA GLN A 333 -19.45 -17.44 24.90
C GLN A 333 -19.20 -17.43 26.42
N THR A 334 -19.54 -16.35 27.10
CA THR A 334 -19.31 -16.16 28.54
C THR A 334 -20.53 -16.54 29.39
N ALA A 335 -21.75 -16.43 28.84
CA ALA A 335 -23.00 -16.87 29.45
C ALA A 335 -24.05 -17.29 28.41
N GLU A 336 -25.25 -17.73 28.85
CA GLU A 336 -26.37 -18.04 27.97
C GLU A 336 -26.74 -16.77 27.16
N ASP A 337 -26.49 -16.80 25.85
CA ASP A 337 -26.66 -15.68 24.91
C ASP A 337 -25.72 -14.45 25.08
N GLU A 338 -24.63 -14.55 25.84
CA GLU A 338 -23.59 -13.51 25.95
C GLU A 338 -22.26 -13.96 25.32
N TYR A 339 -21.70 -13.12 24.44
CA TYR A 339 -20.44 -13.36 23.75
C TYR A 339 -19.48 -12.21 24.04
N SER A 340 -18.18 -12.52 24.14
CA SER A 340 -17.12 -11.53 24.37
C SER A 340 -15.97 -11.74 23.38
N ILE A 341 -15.35 -10.65 22.95
CA ILE A 341 -14.10 -10.65 22.18
C ILE A 341 -12.94 -10.72 23.16
N MET A 342 -12.05 -11.66 22.93
CA MET A 342 -10.88 -11.95 23.74
C MET A 342 -9.61 -11.66 22.94
N TYR A 343 -8.57 -11.24 23.65
CA TYR A 343 -7.23 -10.98 23.12
C TYR A 343 -6.18 -11.71 23.94
N GLN A 344 -5.13 -12.15 23.26
CA GLN A 344 -3.96 -12.76 23.87
C GLN A 344 -2.73 -12.44 23.02
N LYS A 345 -1.64 -12.02 23.66
CA LYS A 345 -0.32 -11.88 23.02
C LYS A 345 0.42 -13.21 23.19
N ILE A 346 1.04 -13.69 22.13
CA ILE A 346 1.82 -14.92 22.11
C ILE A 346 3.25 -14.53 21.74
N THR A 347 4.17 -14.83 22.64
CA THR A 347 5.60 -14.54 22.50
C THR A 347 6.39 -15.86 22.46
N HIS A 348 7.69 -15.79 22.21
CA HIS A 348 8.59 -16.95 22.32
C HIS A 348 8.58 -17.60 23.71
N GLU A 349 8.28 -16.83 24.76
CA GLU A 349 8.19 -17.31 26.15
C GLU A 349 6.82 -17.95 26.48
N GLY A 350 5.83 -17.80 25.59
CA GLY A 350 4.48 -18.33 25.72
C GLY A 350 3.39 -17.27 25.58
N ALA A 351 2.14 -17.70 25.81
CA ALA A 351 0.97 -16.85 25.65
C ALA A 351 0.58 -16.14 26.97
N THR A 352 0.26 -14.84 26.90
CA THR A 352 -0.18 -14.04 28.05
C THR A 352 -1.53 -14.50 28.59
N SER A 353 -1.99 -13.99 29.74
CA SER A 353 -3.37 -14.30 30.18
C SER A 353 -4.40 -13.65 29.24
N PRO A 354 -5.49 -14.35 28.85
CA PRO A 354 -6.51 -13.77 28.00
C PRO A 354 -7.16 -12.53 28.62
N ILE A 355 -7.27 -11.46 27.82
CA ILE A 355 -7.91 -10.20 28.20
C ILE A 355 -9.24 -10.08 27.43
N THR A 356 -10.30 -9.62 28.09
CA THR A 356 -11.57 -9.31 27.43
C THR A 356 -11.48 -7.94 26.77
N LEU A 357 -11.50 -7.87 25.44
CA LEU A 357 -11.51 -6.61 24.70
C LEU A 357 -12.87 -5.93 24.73
N SER A 358 -13.94 -6.69 24.51
CA SER A 358 -15.31 -6.16 24.55
C SER A 358 -16.32 -7.23 24.92
N THR A 359 -17.35 -6.83 25.68
CA THR A 359 -18.53 -7.66 25.98
C THR A 359 -19.66 -7.44 24.96
N LYS A 360 -19.48 -6.53 24.00
CA LYS A 360 -20.42 -6.25 22.92
C LYS A 360 -20.17 -7.19 21.73
N ALA A 361 -20.28 -8.50 21.93
CA ALA A 361 -20.29 -9.46 20.82
C ALA A 361 -21.63 -10.22 20.72
N ALA A 362 -21.98 -10.66 19.51
CA ALA A 362 -23.19 -11.42 19.24
C ALA A 362 -22.87 -12.88 18.85
N GLN A 363 -23.88 -13.76 18.91
CA GLN A 363 -23.75 -15.16 18.46
C GLN A 363 -23.30 -15.29 17.00
N SER A 364 -23.66 -14.32 16.15
CA SER A 364 -23.27 -14.21 14.73
C SER A 364 -22.26 -13.07 14.51
N CYS A 365 -21.31 -12.91 15.45
CA CYS A 365 -20.24 -11.92 15.33
C CYS A 365 -19.33 -12.24 14.13
N PHE A 366 -19.29 -11.32 13.18
CA PHE A 366 -18.27 -11.21 12.15
C PHE A 366 -17.24 -10.22 12.67
N ILE A 367 -16.01 -10.71 12.88
CA ILE A 367 -14.88 -9.91 13.31
C ILE A 367 -13.78 -10.02 12.27
N THR A 368 -13.19 -8.89 11.92
CA THR A 368 -12.04 -8.77 11.03
C THR A 368 -11.03 -7.81 11.66
N GLY A 369 -9.80 -7.84 11.19
CA GLY A 369 -8.82 -6.86 11.57
C GLY A 369 -7.63 -6.85 10.62
N ILE A 370 -6.79 -5.85 10.79
CA ILE A 370 -5.54 -5.67 10.05
C ILE A 370 -4.47 -5.15 10.99
N LEU A 371 -3.21 -5.48 10.69
CA LEU A 371 -2.02 -4.82 11.22
C LEU A 371 -1.57 -3.84 10.14
N ASP A 372 -1.50 -2.55 10.46
CA ASP A 372 -1.01 -1.54 9.51
C ASP A 372 0.52 -1.45 9.50
N SER A 373 1.08 -0.63 8.60
CA SER A 373 2.52 -0.39 8.45
C SER A 373 3.17 0.23 9.70
N PHE A 374 2.38 0.94 10.51
CA PHE A 374 2.81 1.57 11.77
C PHE A 374 2.80 0.59 12.96
N GLY A 375 2.37 -0.67 12.74
CA GLY A 375 2.30 -1.68 13.79
C GLY A 375 1.03 -1.61 14.64
N ARG A 376 0.03 -0.81 14.26
CA ARG A 376 -1.25 -0.71 14.94
C ARG A 376 -2.20 -1.80 14.47
N ILE A 377 -2.99 -2.34 15.39
CA ILE A 377 -4.02 -3.34 15.04
C ILE A 377 -5.39 -2.67 15.04
N VAL A 378 -6.03 -2.61 13.87
CA VAL A 378 -7.41 -2.13 13.74
C VAL A 378 -8.35 -3.33 13.72
N LEU A 379 -9.29 -3.38 14.67
CA LEU A 379 -10.32 -4.40 14.77
C LEU A 379 -11.70 -3.82 14.46
N LEU A 380 -12.48 -4.56 13.65
CA LEU A 380 -13.85 -4.21 13.31
C LEU A 380 -14.76 -5.42 13.53
N TRP A 381 -15.88 -5.21 14.21
CA TRP A 381 -16.87 -6.26 14.44
C TRP A 381 -18.30 -5.73 14.43
N ASN A 382 -19.27 -6.61 14.19
CA ASN A 382 -20.68 -6.29 14.33
C ASN A 382 -21.23 -6.72 15.70
N TRP A 383 -22.19 -5.94 16.22
CA TRP A 383 -22.97 -6.31 17.40
C TRP A 383 -24.47 -6.20 17.16
N VAL A 384 -25.25 -7.03 17.86
CA VAL A 384 -26.69 -7.23 17.63
C VAL A 384 -27.41 -7.33 18.97
N GLN A 385 -28.38 -6.45 19.21
CA GLN A 385 -29.27 -6.58 20.37
C GLN A 385 -30.56 -7.33 20.00
N TYR A 386 -30.79 -8.50 20.61
CA TYR A 386 -32.00 -9.30 20.34
C TYR A 386 -33.24 -8.88 21.16
N THR A 387 -33.13 -7.88 22.05
CA THR A 387 -34.21 -7.46 22.96
C THR A 387 -34.86 -6.13 22.54
N GLY A 388 -35.98 -6.20 21.82
CA GLY A 388 -36.97 -5.11 21.78
C GLY A 388 -36.94 -4.14 20.59
N GLY A 389 -36.03 -4.33 19.63
CA GLY A 389 -35.94 -3.58 18.37
C GLY A 389 -34.58 -3.87 17.75
N THR A 390 -34.52 -4.22 16.47
CA THR A 390 -33.27 -4.56 15.76
C THR A 390 -32.41 -3.31 15.60
N THR A 391 -31.51 -3.07 16.55
CA THR A 391 -30.36 -2.18 16.36
C THR A 391 -29.13 -3.07 16.33
N ALA A 392 -28.50 -3.13 15.16
CA ALA A 392 -27.19 -3.74 14.96
C ALA A 392 -26.29 -2.67 14.34
N GLY A 393 -25.02 -2.67 14.74
CA GLY A 393 -24.05 -1.67 14.32
C GLY A 393 -22.65 -2.23 14.28
N LEU A 394 -21.76 -1.50 13.60
CA LEU A 394 -20.34 -1.81 13.53
C LEU A 394 -19.59 -1.09 14.63
N TYR A 395 -18.68 -1.81 15.26
CA TYR A 395 -17.80 -1.31 16.31
C TYR A 395 -16.35 -1.48 15.90
N MET A 396 -15.53 -0.52 16.29
CA MET A 396 -14.09 -0.53 16.07
C MET A 396 -13.32 -0.39 17.38
N LYS A 397 -12.11 -0.94 17.38
CA LYS A 397 -11.10 -0.78 18.43
C LYS A 397 -9.72 -0.82 17.79
N THR A 398 -8.79 -0.05 18.31
CA THR A 398 -7.40 0.02 17.85
C THR A 398 -6.45 -0.42 18.97
N PHE A 399 -5.36 -1.08 18.61
CA PHE A 399 -4.23 -1.36 19.49
C PHE A 399 -3.07 -0.48 19.09
N SER A 400 -2.56 0.27 20.07
CA SER A 400 -1.38 1.11 19.92
C SER A 400 -0.11 0.34 20.25
N PRO A 401 0.89 0.30 19.35
CA PRO A 401 2.19 -0.27 19.65
C PRO A 401 2.98 0.63 20.62
N ASN A 402 2.78 1.94 20.57
CA ASN A 402 3.50 2.92 21.40
C ASN A 402 3.10 2.81 22.87
N THR A 403 1.79 2.81 23.15
CA THR A 403 1.27 2.72 24.53
C THR A 403 1.03 1.28 24.99
N GLY A 404 1.12 0.30 24.07
CA GLY A 404 0.83 -1.11 24.33
C GLY A 404 -0.62 -1.39 24.75
N SER A 405 -1.54 -0.46 24.48
CA SER A 405 -2.90 -0.46 25.00
C SER A 405 -3.97 -0.47 23.91
N TRP A 406 -5.20 -0.86 24.27
CA TRP A 406 -6.35 -0.87 23.35
C TRP A 406 -7.28 0.30 23.62
N SER A 407 -7.71 1.01 22.57
CA SER A 407 -8.67 2.12 22.65
C SER A 407 -10.07 1.69 23.11
N SER A 408 -10.96 2.64 23.37
CA SER A 408 -12.36 2.34 23.77
C SER A 408 -13.21 1.85 22.57
N ASP A 409 -14.34 1.18 22.84
CA ASP A 409 -15.25 0.71 21.77
C ASP A 409 -15.91 1.89 21.04
N VAL A 410 -15.56 2.12 19.77
CA VAL A 410 -16.15 3.17 18.92
C VAL A 410 -17.31 2.59 18.11
N LEU A 411 -18.51 3.18 18.19
CA LEU A 411 -19.66 2.80 17.36
C LEU A 411 -19.64 3.59 16.04
N LEU A 412 -19.42 2.91 14.93
CA LEU A 412 -19.27 3.53 13.60
C LEU A 412 -20.59 3.72 12.84
N ASN A 413 -21.62 2.92 13.16
CA ASN A 413 -22.93 3.00 12.51
C ASN A 413 -24.07 2.66 13.49
N PRO A 414 -24.82 3.67 13.97
CA PRO A 414 -26.04 3.47 14.74
C PRO A 414 -27.25 3.13 13.84
N GLY A 415 -27.23 1.96 13.20
CA GLY A 415 -28.40 1.14 12.84
C GLY A 415 -29.42 1.66 11.82
N HIS A 416 -29.24 1.29 10.54
CA HIS A 416 -30.32 1.18 9.54
C HIS A 416 -30.79 -0.27 9.31
N GLY A 417 -30.05 -1.28 9.79
CA GLY A 417 -30.30 -2.70 9.52
C GLY A 417 -29.41 -3.66 10.31
N TYR A 418 -29.34 -4.92 9.88
CA TYR A 418 -28.42 -5.94 10.40
C TYR A 418 -27.09 -5.88 9.64
N SER A 419 -26.05 -5.28 10.23
CA SER A 419 -24.71 -5.20 9.63
C SER A 419 -23.99 -6.55 9.64
N GLN A 420 -23.45 -6.94 8.50
CA GLN A 420 -22.82 -8.24 8.25
C GLN A 420 -21.57 -8.10 7.39
N TYR A 421 -20.67 -9.09 7.53
CA TYR A 421 -19.47 -9.25 6.70
C TYR A 421 -18.62 -7.97 6.57
N PRO A 422 -18.25 -7.28 7.67
CA PRO A 422 -17.31 -6.18 7.57
C PRO A 422 -15.96 -6.69 7.07
N ASP A 423 -15.34 -5.89 6.21
CA ASP A 423 -13.95 -6.03 5.79
C ASP A 423 -13.29 -4.65 5.77
N LEU A 424 -11.97 -4.60 5.93
CA LEU A 424 -11.22 -3.35 6.04
C LEU A 424 -9.84 -3.47 5.43
N ALA A 425 -9.27 -2.33 5.06
CA ALA A 425 -7.87 -2.12 4.71
C ALA A 425 -7.44 -0.75 5.25
N VAL A 426 -6.13 -0.52 5.29
CA VAL A 426 -5.53 0.75 5.73
C VAL A 426 -4.65 1.24 4.59
N ASP A 427 -4.80 2.51 4.24
CA ASP A 427 -4.01 3.15 3.17
C ASP A 427 -2.60 3.51 3.68
N SER A 428 -1.73 3.97 2.76
CA SER A 428 -0.34 4.33 3.10
C SER A 428 -0.23 5.43 4.15
N ASP A 429 -1.23 6.32 4.24
CA ASP A 429 -1.35 7.40 5.24
C ASP A 429 -1.89 6.93 6.61
N GLY A 430 -2.26 5.66 6.74
CA GLY A 430 -2.83 5.11 7.97
C GLY A 430 -4.33 5.34 8.16
N ASN A 431 -5.03 5.84 7.15
CA ASN A 431 -6.49 5.99 7.17
C ASN A 431 -7.17 4.62 7.01
N VAL A 432 -8.29 4.44 7.70
CA VAL A 432 -9.03 3.17 7.70
C VAL A 432 -10.11 3.19 6.62
N HIS A 433 -10.01 2.26 5.68
CA HIS A 433 -11.05 1.97 4.71
C HIS A 433 -11.89 0.77 5.15
N MET A 434 -13.21 0.89 5.13
CA MET A 434 -14.10 -0.22 5.47
C MET A 434 -15.24 -0.39 4.47
N ALA A 435 -15.67 -1.64 4.31
CA ALA A 435 -16.88 -1.99 3.60
C ALA A 435 -17.71 -3.01 4.38
N TRP A 436 -19.04 -2.90 4.29
CA TRP A 436 -19.96 -3.81 4.99
C TRP A 436 -21.28 -3.97 4.27
N VAL A 437 -22.07 -4.94 4.72
CA VAL A 437 -23.41 -5.20 4.20
C VAL A 437 -24.45 -4.92 5.28
N ASP A 438 -25.40 -4.02 5.04
CA ASP A 438 -26.59 -3.89 5.89
C ASP A 438 -27.78 -4.66 5.29
N GLN A 439 -28.43 -5.47 6.12
CA GLN A 439 -29.66 -6.18 5.77
C GLN A 439 -30.90 -5.52 6.43
N VAL A 440 -31.87 -5.10 5.60
CA VAL A 440 -33.16 -4.54 6.02
C VAL A 440 -34.28 -5.30 5.31
N ASP A 441 -35.19 -5.97 6.04
CA ASP A 441 -36.34 -6.69 5.47
C ASP A 441 -35.99 -7.60 4.26
N ASP A 442 -34.90 -8.37 4.38
CA ASP A 442 -34.31 -9.27 3.35
C ASP A 442 -33.64 -8.59 2.14
N ILE A 443 -33.56 -7.26 2.14
CA ILE A 443 -32.77 -6.48 1.19
C ILE A 443 -31.37 -6.28 1.76
N ARG A 444 -30.33 -6.55 0.97
CA ARG A 444 -28.94 -6.29 1.34
C ARG A 444 -28.34 -5.19 0.47
N THR A 445 -27.62 -4.27 1.10
CA THR A 445 -26.93 -3.14 0.46
C THR A 445 -25.49 -3.10 0.93
N ILE A 446 -24.56 -2.88 0.00
CA ILE A 446 -23.12 -2.73 0.29
C ILE A 446 -22.81 -1.25 0.52
N TYR A 447 -22.11 -0.98 1.61
CA TYR A 447 -21.62 0.34 1.97
C TYR A 447 -20.09 0.35 2.03
N TYR A 448 -19.52 1.53 1.78
CA TYR A 448 -18.11 1.86 1.98
C TYR A 448 -17.96 3.18 2.72
N ARG A 449 -16.86 3.33 3.48
CA ARG A 449 -16.51 4.55 4.20
C ARG A 449 -15.00 4.59 4.48
N LYS A 450 -14.40 5.79 4.45
CA LYS A 450 -13.03 6.09 4.92
C LYS A 450 -13.07 6.81 6.28
N GLY A 451 -12.10 6.53 7.15
CA GLY A 451 -11.88 7.20 8.44
C GLY A 451 -10.45 7.68 8.57
N TRP A 452 -10.25 8.87 9.15
CA TRP A 452 -8.96 9.56 9.22
C TRP A 452 -8.11 9.12 10.40
N ASN A 453 -6.79 9.27 10.24
CA ASN A 453 -5.77 8.89 11.19
C ASN A 453 -5.60 9.91 12.34
N ASP A 454 -5.11 9.41 13.48
CA ASP A 454 -4.59 10.12 14.66
C ASP A 454 -3.22 9.46 14.90
N ALA A 455 -2.14 10.15 14.52
CA ALA A 455 -0.83 9.56 14.30
C ALA A 455 0.05 9.54 15.54
N ASP A 456 -0.06 10.54 16.42
CA ASP A 456 0.64 10.61 17.69
C ASP A 456 -0.22 10.20 18.91
N GLU A 457 -1.52 9.94 18.69
CA GLU A 457 -2.46 9.38 19.67
C GLU A 457 -2.74 10.29 20.86
N ASP A 458 -2.64 11.60 20.67
CA ASP A 458 -2.90 12.65 21.66
C ASP A 458 -4.41 12.91 21.89
N GLY A 459 -5.24 12.43 20.96
CA GLY A 459 -6.69 12.58 20.95
C GLY A 459 -7.22 13.63 19.98
N LEU A 460 -6.35 14.33 19.24
CA LEU A 460 -6.63 15.07 18.02
C LEU A 460 -6.38 14.19 16.80
N MET A 461 -7.11 14.44 15.71
CA MET A 461 -6.83 13.74 14.45
C MET A 461 -5.91 14.59 13.59
N ASN A 462 -5.10 13.97 12.71
CA ASN A 462 -4.14 14.68 11.85
C ASN A 462 -4.75 15.86 11.06
N PHE A 463 -6.05 15.77 10.72
CA PHE A 463 -6.76 16.86 10.04
C PHE A 463 -7.20 17.99 10.99
N GLU A 464 -7.50 17.69 12.26
CA GLU A 464 -7.81 18.68 13.29
C GLU A 464 -6.56 19.48 13.64
N GLU A 465 -5.42 18.82 13.70
CA GLU A 465 -4.12 19.42 13.98
C GLU A 465 -3.67 20.31 12.81
N ARG A 466 -3.58 19.80 11.58
CA ARG A 466 -3.22 20.63 10.40
C ARG A 466 -4.26 21.69 10.05
N GLY A 467 -5.54 21.40 10.27
CA GLY A 467 -6.65 22.16 9.69
C GLY A 467 -7.41 23.07 10.66
N ILE A 468 -7.29 22.85 11.98
CA ILE A 468 -8.10 23.56 12.98
C ILE A 468 -7.22 24.19 14.08
N TYR A 469 -6.38 23.39 14.73
CA TYR A 469 -5.64 23.79 15.93
C TYR A 469 -4.21 24.24 15.64
N GLY A 470 -3.59 23.75 14.58
CA GLY A 470 -2.26 24.14 14.12
C GLY A 470 -1.11 23.42 14.82
N THR A 471 -1.40 22.39 15.60
CA THR A 471 -0.43 21.49 16.26
C THR A 471 0.20 20.52 15.24
N ASP A 472 1.31 19.87 15.60
CA ASP A 472 2.02 18.95 14.70
C ASP A 472 1.43 17.52 14.81
N PRO A 473 0.89 16.93 13.72
CA PRO A 473 0.30 15.59 13.74
C PRO A 473 1.18 14.41 14.11
N ASN A 474 2.43 14.66 14.50
CA ASN A 474 3.36 13.63 14.95
C ASN A 474 3.99 14.01 16.30
N ASP A 475 3.51 15.06 16.94
CA ASP A 475 4.01 15.58 18.20
C ASP A 475 2.84 15.74 19.19
N PRO A 476 2.67 14.79 20.13
CA PRO A 476 1.46 14.74 20.95
C PRO A 476 1.41 15.82 22.05
N ASP A 477 2.46 16.63 22.23
CA ASP A 477 2.62 17.70 23.24
C ASP A 477 3.43 18.85 22.62
N THR A 478 2.75 19.80 22.00
CA THR A 478 3.35 20.84 21.15
C THR A 478 4.17 21.87 21.95
N ASP A 479 3.87 22.07 23.23
CA ASP A 479 4.54 23.07 24.06
C ASP A 479 5.42 22.52 25.21
N ASP A 480 5.58 21.19 25.24
CA ASP A 480 6.45 20.42 26.12
C ASP A 480 6.12 20.61 27.63
N ASP A 481 4.84 20.83 27.97
CA ASP A 481 4.39 21.10 29.33
C ASP A 481 3.92 19.85 30.11
N GLN A 482 3.93 18.69 29.43
CA GLN A 482 3.47 17.38 29.89
C GLN A 482 1.94 17.20 29.91
N MET A 483 1.20 18.07 29.23
CA MET A 483 -0.20 17.90 28.87
C MET A 483 -0.29 17.69 27.36
N LEU A 484 -1.04 16.68 26.91
CA LEU A 484 -1.15 16.40 25.48
C LEU A 484 -2.06 17.42 24.78
N ASP A 485 -1.78 17.79 23.53
CA ASP A 485 -2.55 18.82 22.81
C ASP A 485 -4.06 18.53 22.81
N GLY A 486 -4.44 17.27 22.59
CA GLY A 486 -5.84 16.82 22.70
C GLY A 486 -6.44 16.95 24.09
N GLU A 487 -5.66 16.76 25.16
CA GLU A 487 -6.07 16.98 26.55
C GLU A 487 -6.23 18.48 26.85
N GLU A 488 -5.33 19.31 26.32
CA GLU A 488 -5.38 20.75 26.45
C GLU A 488 -6.64 21.33 25.83
N ILE A 489 -6.90 20.99 24.56
CA ILE A 489 -8.11 21.42 23.84
C ILE A 489 -9.38 20.91 24.54
N ALA A 490 -9.38 19.69 25.07
CA ALA A 490 -10.52 19.13 25.78
C ALA A 490 -10.84 19.88 27.10
N ASN A 491 -9.80 20.37 27.78
CA ASN A 491 -9.92 21.12 29.04
C ASN A 491 -9.96 22.65 28.85
N GLY A 492 -9.67 23.13 27.64
CA GLY A 492 -9.73 24.53 27.24
C GLY A 492 -8.44 25.32 27.50
N PHE A 493 -7.32 24.62 27.61
CA PHE A 493 -5.96 25.16 27.68
C PHE A 493 -5.43 25.49 26.27
N ASP A 494 -4.35 26.25 26.17
CA ASP A 494 -3.74 26.70 24.90
C ASP A 494 -2.49 25.87 24.58
N PRO A 495 -2.50 25.00 23.54
CA PRO A 495 -1.43 24.03 23.24
C PRO A 495 -0.12 24.63 22.69
N PHE A 496 0.07 25.92 22.94
CA PHE A 496 1.27 26.66 22.58
C PHE A 496 1.76 27.52 23.75
N ASN A 497 1.17 27.37 24.93
CA ASN A 497 1.45 28.16 26.11
C ASN A 497 1.59 27.28 27.36
N PRO A 498 2.82 26.92 27.75
CA PRO A 498 3.08 25.91 28.78
C PRO A 498 2.94 26.41 30.23
N ASP A 499 2.44 27.64 30.44
CA ASP A 499 2.29 28.31 31.75
C ASP A 499 1.31 29.50 31.61
N GLU A 500 0.05 29.30 31.98
CA GLU A 500 -1.05 30.23 31.72
C GLU A 500 -1.15 31.40 32.71
N ASP A 501 -0.74 31.18 33.97
CA ASP A 501 -0.78 32.22 34.99
C ASP A 501 0.56 32.93 35.22
N THR A 502 1.63 32.43 34.60
CA THR A 502 3.00 32.93 34.60
C THR A 502 3.68 32.92 35.97
N ASP A 503 3.34 31.95 36.82
CA ASP A 503 3.97 31.78 38.13
C ASP A 503 5.21 30.88 38.16
N GLY A 504 5.49 30.21 37.02
CA GLY A 504 6.66 29.39 36.79
C GLY A 504 6.50 27.91 37.14
N MET A 505 5.27 27.47 37.40
CA MET A 505 4.85 26.06 37.31
C MET A 505 4.21 25.83 35.93
N LEU A 506 4.30 24.61 35.40
CA LEU A 506 3.73 24.25 34.09
C LEU A 506 2.28 23.81 34.25
N ASP A 507 1.43 24.08 33.25
CA ASP A 507 -0.01 23.81 33.34
C ASP A 507 -0.27 22.30 33.48
N GLY A 508 0.45 21.46 32.73
CA GLY A 508 0.43 20.00 32.88
C GLY A 508 0.78 19.51 34.28
N TYR A 509 1.79 20.11 34.94
CA TYR A 509 2.15 19.78 36.32
C TYR A 509 1.04 20.18 37.30
N GLU A 510 0.52 21.39 37.17
CA GLU A 510 -0.53 21.91 38.06
C GLU A 510 -1.82 21.10 37.93
N PHE A 511 -2.23 20.80 36.70
CA PHE A 511 -3.41 20.00 36.40
C PHE A 511 -3.29 18.59 36.99
N HIS A 512 -2.14 17.94 36.84
CA HIS A 512 -1.90 16.59 37.34
C HIS A 512 -2.03 16.49 38.87
N TYR A 513 -1.43 17.44 39.60
CA TYR A 513 -1.41 17.41 41.07
C TYR A 513 -2.59 18.13 41.74
N GLY A 514 -3.48 18.73 40.95
CA GLY A 514 -4.70 19.38 41.42
C GLY A 514 -4.48 20.79 41.96
N LEU A 515 -3.44 21.48 41.48
CA LEU A 515 -3.25 22.92 41.57
C LEU A 515 -4.11 23.63 40.50
N ASP A 516 -4.10 24.96 40.44
CA ASP A 516 -4.96 25.75 39.54
C ASP A 516 -4.14 26.51 38.48
N PRO A 517 -4.04 26.00 37.23
CA PRO A 517 -3.26 26.62 36.13
C PRO A 517 -3.60 28.09 35.82
N TYR A 518 -4.76 28.59 36.28
CA TYR A 518 -5.16 29.99 36.09
C TYR A 518 -4.91 30.90 37.30
N THR A 519 -4.37 30.38 38.41
CA THR A 519 -4.24 31.11 39.67
C THR A 519 -2.92 30.84 40.38
N ASN A 520 -2.07 31.87 40.45
CA ASN A 520 -0.77 31.78 41.14
C ASN A 520 -0.90 31.26 42.56
N ASP A 521 -0.58 29.98 42.72
CA ASP A 521 -0.64 29.24 43.96
C ASP A 521 0.72 28.61 44.34
N SER A 522 1.78 28.88 43.58
CA SER A 522 3.20 28.53 43.83
C SER A 522 3.71 28.76 45.26
N LEU A 523 3.13 29.70 46.03
CA LEU A 523 3.48 29.94 47.44
C LEU A 523 2.62 29.16 48.46
N GLY A 524 1.81 28.23 47.97
CA GLY A 524 1.06 27.23 48.73
C GLY A 524 1.96 26.15 49.33
N ASP A 525 1.33 25.31 50.15
CA ASP A 525 1.91 24.15 50.83
C ASP A 525 0.70 23.21 51.03
N LEU A 526 0.47 22.36 50.02
CA LEU A 526 -0.80 21.65 49.82
C LEU A 526 -0.90 20.42 50.74
N ASP A 527 0.19 19.70 50.96
CA ASP A 527 0.31 18.48 51.77
C ASP A 527 0.69 18.76 53.26
N ASN A 528 1.24 19.93 53.57
CA ASN A 528 1.65 20.43 54.91
C ASN A 528 2.93 19.79 55.47
N ASP A 529 3.88 19.39 54.65
CA ASP A 529 5.22 18.97 55.09
C ASP A 529 6.17 20.17 55.37
N SER A 530 5.78 21.37 54.94
CA SER A 530 6.52 22.66 55.01
C SER A 530 7.44 22.97 53.81
N LEU A 531 7.38 22.19 52.75
CA LEU A 531 7.87 22.50 51.41
C LEU A 531 6.77 23.27 50.66
N LEU A 532 7.14 24.25 49.83
CA LEU A 532 6.15 25.02 49.05
C LEU A 532 5.89 24.36 47.71
N ASN A 533 4.70 24.52 47.10
CA ASN A 533 4.38 23.96 45.78
C ASN A 533 5.48 24.23 44.72
N ILE A 534 6.03 25.45 44.67
CA ILE A 534 7.14 25.78 43.75
C ILE A 534 8.48 25.14 44.14
N GLU A 535 8.72 24.92 45.43
CA GLU A 535 9.90 24.20 45.89
C GLU A 535 9.78 22.70 45.58
N GLU A 536 8.57 22.16 45.60
CA GLU A 536 8.25 20.79 45.20
C GLU A 536 8.40 20.61 43.69
N PHE A 537 7.85 21.52 42.88
CA PHE A 537 8.07 21.56 41.43
C PHE A 537 9.57 21.57 41.09
N LEU A 538 10.37 22.37 41.81
CA LEU A 538 11.82 22.43 41.60
C LEU A 538 12.58 21.21 42.14
N ALA A 539 11.99 20.46 43.08
CA ALA A 539 12.54 19.23 43.64
C ALA A 539 11.99 17.96 42.95
N ASN A 540 11.07 18.12 41.99
CA ASN A 540 10.27 17.06 41.37
C ASN A 540 9.44 16.22 42.36
N THR A 541 9.14 16.76 43.55
CA THR A 541 8.32 16.07 44.55
C THR A 541 6.83 16.36 44.34
N TYR A 542 5.98 15.61 45.04
CA TYR A 542 4.54 15.65 44.85
C TYR A 542 3.85 16.63 45.82
N PRO A 543 3.24 17.73 45.35
CA PRO A 543 2.64 18.76 46.21
C PRO A 543 1.44 18.29 47.03
N ASN A 544 0.98 17.06 46.81
CA ASN A 544 -0.12 16.45 47.54
C ASN A 544 0.32 15.23 48.38
N ASP A 545 1.62 14.95 48.46
CA ASP A 545 2.21 13.85 49.24
C ASP A 545 3.39 14.36 50.07
N ASN A 546 3.54 13.87 51.30
CA ASN A 546 4.54 14.39 52.24
C ASN A 546 5.78 13.51 52.39
N ASP A 547 5.84 12.42 51.64
CA ASP A 547 6.82 11.35 51.67
C ASP A 547 6.74 10.70 50.27
N SER A 548 7.37 11.35 49.29
CA SER A 548 7.17 11.05 47.86
C SER A 548 7.70 9.67 47.45
N ASP A 549 8.59 9.07 48.23
CA ASP A 549 9.17 7.74 47.98
C ASP A 549 8.75 6.67 49.01
N ASP A 550 7.94 7.01 50.00
CA ASP A 550 7.38 6.11 51.03
C ASP A 550 8.45 5.47 51.97
N ASP A 551 9.60 6.11 52.17
CA ASP A 551 10.73 5.58 52.96
C ASP A 551 10.65 5.92 54.48
N PHE A 552 9.64 6.69 54.88
CA PHE A 552 9.39 7.24 56.22
C PHE A 552 10.25 8.45 56.64
N VAL A 553 10.96 9.07 55.71
CA VAL A 553 11.45 10.45 55.77
C VAL A 553 10.43 11.33 55.03
N ASN A 554 10.43 12.64 55.23
CA ASN A 554 9.51 13.53 54.49
C ASN A 554 10.34 14.42 53.56
N ASP A 555 9.74 14.82 52.45
CA ASP A 555 10.39 15.57 51.38
C ASP A 555 11.11 16.83 51.92
N TYR A 556 10.49 17.56 52.86
CA TYR A 556 11.15 18.66 53.55
C TYR A 556 12.45 18.24 54.26
N ASP A 557 12.46 17.17 55.04
CA ASP A 557 13.65 16.70 55.78
C ASP A 557 14.72 16.20 54.82
N GLU A 558 14.36 15.59 53.71
CA GLU A 558 15.29 15.12 52.69
C GLU A 558 15.92 16.31 51.96
N VAL A 559 15.11 17.20 51.40
CA VAL A 559 15.58 18.36 50.64
C VAL A 559 16.32 19.37 51.51
N LYS A 560 15.93 19.55 52.79
CA LYS A 560 16.47 20.63 53.65
C LYS A 560 17.37 20.16 54.81
N VAL A 561 17.33 18.90 55.23
CA VAL A 561 18.07 18.41 56.42
C VAL A 561 19.14 17.38 56.07
N TYR A 562 18.76 16.29 55.40
CA TYR A 562 19.66 15.18 55.10
C TYR A 562 20.35 15.34 53.72
N PHE A 563 19.72 16.07 52.81
CA PHE A 563 20.14 16.24 51.42
C PHE A 563 20.14 14.91 50.63
N SER A 564 19.29 13.97 51.04
CA SER A 564 18.88 12.79 50.26
C SER A 564 17.94 13.19 49.11
N ASP A 565 17.75 12.27 48.17
CA ASP A 565 16.82 12.39 47.05
C ASP A 565 15.41 11.95 47.48
N PRO A 566 14.44 12.88 47.60
CA PRO A 566 13.09 12.59 48.10
C PRO A 566 12.23 11.70 47.18
N LEU A 567 12.75 11.30 46.02
CA LEU A 567 12.09 10.41 45.07
C LEU A 567 12.72 9.02 45.05
N ASN A 568 13.76 8.79 45.85
CA ASN A 568 14.53 7.58 45.83
C ASN A 568 14.76 7.08 47.25
N THR A 569 14.08 5.97 47.57
CA THR A 569 14.16 5.33 48.88
C THR A 569 15.59 4.98 49.32
N ASP A 570 16.55 4.90 48.39
CA ASP A 570 17.97 4.55 48.61
C ASP A 570 18.86 5.54 47.84
N SER A 571 19.14 6.69 48.47
CA SER A 571 19.75 7.86 47.81
C SER A 571 21.20 7.70 47.39
N ASP A 572 21.93 6.74 47.96
CA ASP A 572 23.32 6.44 47.60
C ASP A 572 23.53 5.10 46.89
N ASP A 573 22.42 4.48 46.48
CA ASP A 573 22.30 3.25 45.71
C ASP A 573 23.08 2.08 46.34
N ASP A 574 23.09 1.99 47.67
CA ASP A 574 23.81 0.95 48.39
C ASP A 574 22.96 -0.26 48.79
N LEU A 575 21.64 -0.20 48.56
CA LEU A 575 20.59 -1.17 48.93
C LEU A 575 20.09 -1.06 50.38
N LEU A 576 20.34 0.06 51.06
CA LEU A 576 19.72 0.41 52.34
C LEU A 576 18.83 1.64 52.17
N ASP A 577 17.55 1.49 52.56
CA ASP A 577 16.64 2.64 52.48
C ASP A 577 17.10 3.79 53.41
N ASP A 578 17.02 5.05 52.98
CA ASP A 578 17.48 6.23 53.74
C ASP A 578 16.82 6.28 55.13
N GLY A 579 15.53 5.94 55.19
CA GLY A 579 14.76 5.81 56.41
C GLY A 579 15.31 4.73 57.35
N LEU A 580 15.83 3.61 56.84
CA LEU A 580 16.50 2.57 57.64
C LEU A 580 17.82 3.10 58.21
N GLU A 581 18.59 3.79 57.38
CA GLU A 581 19.87 4.35 57.72
C GLU A 581 19.76 5.43 58.80
N ILE A 582 18.90 6.41 58.59
CA ILE A 582 18.65 7.52 59.52
C ILE A 582 18.04 7.01 60.83
N ASN A 583 17.01 6.15 60.75
CA ASN A 583 16.19 5.83 61.92
C ASN A 583 16.71 4.63 62.74
N ILE A 584 17.50 3.71 62.15
CA ILE A 584 17.91 2.45 62.80
C ILE A 584 19.43 2.28 62.87
N LEU A 585 20.13 2.39 61.73
CA LEU A 585 21.56 2.05 61.62
C LEU A 585 22.46 3.19 62.10
N GLY A 586 22.06 4.43 61.84
CA GLY A 586 22.85 5.62 62.06
C GLY A 586 23.99 5.79 61.05
N SER A 587 23.89 5.13 59.89
CA SER A 587 24.70 5.37 58.69
C SER A 587 24.26 6.67 58.00
N ASN A 588 24.94 7.04 56.92
CA ASN A 588 24.74 8.31 56.23
C ASN A 588 24.05 8.09 54.87
N PRO A 589 22.81 8.56 54.67
CA PRO A 589 21.96 8.26 53.50
C PRO A 589 22.39 8.92 52.18
N ILE A 590 23.62 9.40 52.11
CA ILE A 590 24.18 10.02 50.90
C ILE A 590 25.62 9.53 50.68
N SER A 591 25.99 8.44 51.36
CA SER A 591 27.33 7.90 51.44
C SER A 591 27.28 6.41 51.73
N ASN A 592 27.26 5.65 50.65
CA ASN A 592 27.27 4.19 50.60
C ASN A 592 28.44 3.49 51.32
N ASP A 593 29.40 4.26 51.86
CA ASP A 593 30.51 3.85 52.73
C ASP A 593 30.60 4.85 53.89
N THR A 594 29.88 4.61 54.99
CA THR A 594 29.77 5.53 56.12
C THR A 594 31.10 5.73 56.84
N ASP A 595 31.95 4.71 56.90
CA ASP A 595 33.18 4.73 57.71
C ASP A 595 34.47 4.98 56.90
N GLY A 596 34.36 4.96 55.57
CA GLY A 596 35.40 5.28 54.62
C GLY A 596 36.44 4.18 54.46
N ASP A 597 36.09 2.91 54.66
CA ASP A 597 37.00 1.78 54.54
C ASP A 597 36.94 1.02 53.20
N SER A 598 36.13 1.52 52.28
CA SER A 598 35.93 0.99 50.93
C SER A 598 35.15 -0.33 50.86
N MET A 599 34.41 -0.67 51.92
CA MET A 599 33.33 -1.65 51.90
C MET A 599 31.99 -0.91 52.00
N LEU A 600 30.94 -1.41 51.33
CA LEU A 600 29.63 -0.76 51.35
C LEU A 600 28.83 -1.11 52.60
N ASP A 601 28.04 -0.16 53.09
CA ASP A 601 27.27 -0.30 54.32
C ASP A 601 26.28 -1.48 54.24
N TYR A 602 25.61 -1.69 53.10
CA TYR A 602 24.75 -2.86 52.88
C TYR A 602 25.49 -4.19 53.01
N TRP A 603 26.68 -4.32 52.42
CA TRP A 603 27.44 -5.56 52.50
C TRP A 603 27.80 -5.84 53.96
N GLU A 604 28.25 -4.83 54.69
CA GLU A 604 28.55 -4.96 56.11
C GLU A 604 27.33 -5.29 56.98
N TYR A 605 26.17 -4.71 56.65
CA TYR A 605 24.89 -5.04 57.26
C TYR A 605 24.54 -6.53 57.07
N SER A 606 24.72 -7.05 55.86
CA SER A 606 24.40 -8.44 55.50
C SER A 606 25.28 -9.48 56.23
N TYR A 607 26.53 -9.13 56.55
CA TYR A 607 27.51 -10.00 57.20
C TYR A 607 27.84 -9.62 58.66
N GLY A 608 27.03 -8.79 59.32
CA GLY A 608 27.29 -8.11 60.61
C GLY A 608 27.69 -8.94 61.85
N LEU A 609 27.94 -10.24 61.73
CA LEU A 609 28.71 -11.04 62.71
C LEU A 609 30.24 -10.96 62.49
N TYR A 610 30.68 -10.56 61.30
CA TYR A 610 32.06 -10.57 60.85
C TYR A 610 32.61 -9.17 60.54
N VAL A 611 31.73 -8.20 60.23
CA VAL A 611 32.04 -6.83 59.77
C VAL A 611 31.10 -5.77 60.39
N ASN A 612 31.39 -4.47 60.26
CA ASN A 612 30.69 -3.39 60.98
C ASN A 612 30.69 -2.01 60.28
N ILE A 613 29.51 -1.62 59.79
CA ILE A 613 29.13 -0.34 59.13
C ILE A 613 29.73 0.95 59.73
N LEU A 614 30.09 0.97 61.02
CA LEU A 614 30.59 2.17 61.71
C LEU A 614 32.08 2.11 62.06
N VAL A 615 32.80 1.04 61.66
CA VAL A 615 34.16 0.75 62.10
C VAL A 615 35.00 0.09 61.00
N ASN A 616 35.94 0.88 60.46
CA ASN A 616 36.93 0.38 59.50
C ASN A 616 37.59 -0.94 59.94
N ASP A 617 37.16 -2.03 59.31
CA ASP A 617 37.59 -3.39 59.59
C ASP A 617 37.97 -4.20 58.34
N SER A 618 38.00 -3.55 57.17
CA SER A 618 38.55 -4.00 55.87
C SER A 618 39.83 -4.86 55.88
N ALA A 619 40.69 -4.73 56.90
CA ALA A 619 41.95 -5.46 57.02
C ALA A 619 41.91 -6.74 57.89
N LEU A 620 40.73 -7.15 58.36
CA LEU A 620 40.54 -8.41 59.09
C LEU A 620 40.44 -9.61 58.14
N ASP A 621 40.66 -10.81 58.68
CA ASP A 621 40.66 -12.11 57.99
C ASP A 621 39.99 -13.11 58.95
N PRO A 622 38.66 -13.29 58.87
CA PRO A 622 37.90 -14.03 59.89
C PRO A 622 37.99 -15.56 59.80
N ASP A 623 38.20 -16.14 58.62
CA ASP A 623 38.35 -17.59 58.37
C ASP A 623 39.81 -18.09 58.32
N GLY A 624 40.76 -17.22 57.97
CA GLY A 624 42.19 -17.47 58.11
C GLY A 624 42.85 -18.15 56.91
N GLU A 625 42.27 -18.09 55.72
CA GLU A 625 42.96 -18.48 54.46
C GLU A 625 43.97 -17.43 53.98
N GLY A 626 43.87 -16.20 54.48
CA GLY A 626 44.77 -15.11 54.12
C GLY A 626 44.24 -14.16 53.04
N LEU A 627 42.96 -14.29 52.66
CA LEU A 627 42.18 -13.22 52.05
C LEU A 627 41.64 -12.30 53.17
N ILE A 628 41.56 -10.99 52.95
CA ILE A 628 41.03 -10.04 53.96
C ILE A 628 39.63 -9.58 53.56
N ASN A 629 38.84 -9.08 54.51
CA ASN A 629 37.47 -8.56 54.29
C ASN A 629 37.34 -7.69 53.04
N LEU A 630 38.30 -6.77 52.80
CA LEU A 630 38.26 -5.91 51.62
C LEU A 630 38.33 -6.69 50.30
N TYR A 631 39.13 -7.77 50.24
CA TYR A 631 39.19 -8.62 49.06
C TYR A 631 37.97 -9.55 48.98
N GLU A 632 37.47 -10.06 50.10
CA GLU A 632 36.24 -10.84 50.11
C GLU A 632 35.06 -10.00 49.62
N TYR A 633 34.97 -8.75 50.06
CA TYR A 633 34.01 -7.77 49.56
C TYR A 633 34.15 -7.55 48.04
N GLN A 634 35.37 -7.31 47.55
CA GLN A 634 35.63 -7.11 46.11
C GLN A 634 35.24 -8.29 45.22
N TRP A 635 35.28 -9.51 45.77
CA TRP A 635 34.91 -10.74 45.05
C TRP A 635 33.53 -11.26 45.42
N ASN A 636 32.77 -10.52 46.24
CA ASN A 636 31.46 -10.91 46.78
C ASN A 636 31.46 -12.30 47.47
N LEU A 637 32.55 -12.57 48.19
CA LEU A 637 32.76 -13.81 48.93
C LEU A 637 32.19 -13.70 50.34
N HIS A 638 31.92 -14.84 50.95
CA HIS A 638 31.50 -14.88 52.33
C HIS A 638 32.74 -14.75 53.23
N PRO A 639 32.81 -13.77 54.15
CA PRO A 639 33.99 -13.50 55.01
C PRO A 639 34.22 -14.51 56.13
N GLY A 640 34.00 -15.78 55.85
CA GLY A 640 34.00 -16.87 56.82
C GLY A 640 33.96 -18.26 56.19
N GLN A 641 34.23 -18.36 54.88
CA GLN A 641 34.25 -19.58 54.09
C GLN A 641 35.54 -19.65 53.28
N VAL A 642 36.21 -20.81 53.28
CA VAL A 642 37.56 -20.99 52.73
C VAL A 642 37.61 -21.38 51.25
N ASP A 643 36.53 -21.96 50.76
CA ASP A 643 36.42 -22.54 49.41
C ASP A 643 34.94 -22.36 49.09
N TYR A 644 34.65 -21.24 48.44
CA TYR A 644 33.30 -20.71 48.32
C TYR A 644 32.45 -21.55 47.36
N GLU A 645 32.99 -21.87 46.19
CA GLU A 645 32.35 -22.66 45.14
C GLU A 645 32.57 -24.16 45.33
N GLY A 646 33.72 -24.63 45.78
CA GLY A 646 33.94 -26.04 46.11
C GLY A 646 34.60 -26.85 44.99
N ASP A 647 35.37 -26.20 44.12
CA ASP A 647 36.02 -26.85 42.96
C ASP A 647 37.34 -27.55 43.33
N GLY A 648 37.88 -27.24 44.51
CA GLY A 648 39.11 -27.79 45.05
C GLY A 648 40.29 -26.82 45.10
N LEU A 649 40.11 -25.57 44.68
CA LEU A 649 40.94 -24.42 45.02
C LEU A 649 40.33 -23.67 46.22
N ASP A 650 41.12 -22.89 46.96
CA ASP A 650 40.58 -21.98 47.98
C ASP A 650 40.54 -20.56 47.40
N ASP A 651 39.69 -19.68 47.94
CA ASP A 651 39.44 -18.34 47.39
C ASP A 651 40.76 -17.55 47.24
N TYR A 652 41.71 -17.76 48.16
CA TYR A 652 43.07 -17.20 48.06
C TYR A 652 43.86 -17.75 46.85
N GLN A 653 43.84 -19.06 46.61
CA GLN A 653 44.50 -19.67 45.46
C GLN A 653 43.91 -19.19 44.14
N GLU A 654 42.60 -19.05 44.06
CA GLU A 654 41.92 -18.59 42.85
C GLU A 654 42.27 -17.13 42.55
N VAL A 655 42.05 -16.23 43.52
CA VAL A 655 42.28 -14.79 43.31
C VAL A 655 43.76 -14.43 43.16
N ILE A 656 44.64 -15.03 43.98
CA ILE A 656 46.04 -14.57 44.11
C ILE A 656 47.03 -15.46 43.35
N VAL A 657 46.75 -16.75 43.18
CA VAL A 657 47.70 -17.69 42.57
C VAL A 657 47.40 -17.94 41.09
N TRP A 658 46.13 -18.21 40.76
CA TRP A 658 45.73 -18.63 39.41
C TRP A 658 45.01 -17.56 38.60
N GLY A 659 44.38 -16.58 39.26
CA GLY A 659 43.58 -15.54 38.60
C GLY A 659 42.23 -16.05 38.10
N THR A 660 41.72 -17.13 38.69
CA THR A 660 40.41 -17.71 38.41
C THR A 660 39.33 -17.06 39.25
N ASN A 661 38.06 -17.28 38.92
CA ASN A 661 36.92 -16.68 39.59
C ASN A 661 36.41 -17.56 40.76
N PRO A 662 36.60 -17.14 42.03
CA PRO A 662 36.23 -17.89 43.25
C PRO A 662 34.72 -18.03 43.49
N THR A 663 33.90 -17.72 42.49
CA THR A 663 32.44 -17.89 42.57
C THR A 663 31.92 -18.82 41.48
N ILE A 664 32.79 -19.31 40.59
CA ILE A 664 32.44 -20.11 39.43
C ILE A 664 33.40 -21.30 39.38
N PHE A 665 32.85 -22.52 39.37
CA PHE A 665 33.65 -23.76 39.30
C PHE A 665 34.54 -23.91 38.04
N ASP A 666 34.22 -23.18 36.98
CA ASP A 666 34.78 -23.29 35.63
C ASP A 666 34.78 -21.86 35.05
N THR A 667 35.92 -21.18 35.21
CA THR A 667 36.08 -19.75 34.97
C THR A 667 35.94 -19.40 33.50
N ASP A 668 36.51 -20.22 32.62
CA ASP A 668 36.52 -19.98 31.17
C ASP A 668 35.45 -20.76 30.40
N LYS A 669 34.70 -21.63 31.08
CA LYS A 669 33.53 -22.36 30.58
C LYS A 669 33.87 -23.31 29.44
N ASP A 670 35.09 -23.83 29.42
CA ASP A 670 35.53 -24.80 28.45
C ASP A 670 34.96 -26.22 28.73
N GLY A 671 34.47 -26.43 29.96
CA GLY A 671 33.85 -27.65 30.45
C GLY A 671 34.72 -28.47 31.42
N TYR A 672 35.91 -27.99 31.77
CA TYR A 672 36.71 -28.46 32.90
C TYR A 672 36.64 -27.45 34.06
N MET A 673 36.68 -27.96 35.30
CA MET A 673 36.73 -27.06 36.47
C MET A 673 38.14 -26.52 36.66
N ASP A 674 38.30 -25.31 37.18
CA ASP A 674 39.61 -24.66 37.35
C ASP A 674 40.56 -25.55 38.17
N GLY A 675 40.03 -26.14 39.25
CA GLY A 675 40.71 -27.13 40.06
C GLY A 675 41.10 -28.41 39.29
N GLU A 676 40.34 -28.87 38.29
CA GLU A 676 40.69 -30.02 37.45
C GLU A 676 41.85 -29.73 36.50
N GLU A 677 41.91 -28.52 35.94
CA GLU A 677 42.96 -28.11 35.01
C GLU A 677 44.29 -27.89 35.73
N VAL A 678 44.25 -27.22 36.87
CA VAL A 678 45.41 -26.99 37.74
C VAL A 678 45.96 -28.31 38.29
N ASN A 679 45.07 -29.21 38.74
CA ASN A 679 45.48 -30.49 39.33
C ASN A 679 45.72 -31.60 38.29
N GLY A 680 45.26 -31.40 37.06
CA GLY A 680 45.50 -32.22 35.87
C GLY A 680 44.29 -33.06 35.42
N ILE A 681 44.00 -33.00 34.12
CA ILE A 681 42.96 -33.75 33.41
C ILE A 681 43.49 -35.12 32.95
N TYR A 682 42.78 -36.21 33.24
CA TYR A 682 43.25 -37.55 32.85
C TYR A 682 42.88 -37.94 31.40
N ALA A 683 43.83 -37.78 30.46
CA ALA A 683 43.66 -38.06 29.03
C ALA A 683 44.85 -38.86 28.43
N SER A 684 45.07 -40.10 28.89
CA SER A 684 46.30 -40.87 28.60
C SER A 684 46.65 -41.20 27.13
N THR A 685 45.76 -40.96 26.17
CA THR A 685 45.99 -41.18 24.73
C THR A 685 46.23 -39.90 23.95
N ASN A 686 45.97 -38.74 24.55
CA ASN A 686 46.11 -37.43 23.93
C ASN A 686 47.60 -37.09 23.72
N PRO A 687 47.97 -36.42 22.60
CA PRO A 687 49.34 -35.98 22.33
C PRO A 687 49.97 -35.09 23.43
N ALA A 688 49.18 -34.28 24.13
CA ALA A 688 49.62 -33.41 25.24
C ALA A 688 49.93 -34.17 26.54
N ALA A 689 49.50 -35.44 26.66
CA ALA A 689 49.53 -36.16 27.94
C ALA A 689 50.96 -36.42 28.43
N ASN A 690 51.22 -36.08 29.70
CA ASN A 690 52.51 -36.30 30.34
C ASN A 690 52.79 -37.81 30.63
N ALA A 691 53.95 -38.12 31.21
CA ALA A 691 54.35 -39.51 31.51
C ALA A 691 53.43 -40.27 32.50
N THR A 692 52.54 -39.56 33.20
CA THR A 692 51.53 -40.12 34.10
C THR A 692 50.11 -40.17 33.50
N GLY A 693 49.94 -39.67 32.28
CA GLY A 693 48.66 -39.67 31.56
C GLY A 693 47.76 -38.47 31.83
N TYR A 694 48.32 -37.36 32.34
CA TYR A 694 47.60 -36.13 32.64
C TYR A 694 47.98 -35.00 31.67
N VAL A 695 46.98 -34.23 31.27
CA VAL A 695 47.05 -32.98 30.49
C VAL A 695 46.77 -31.81 31.44
N PHE A 696 47.43 -30.68 31.21
CA PHE A 696 47.27 -29.46 32.01
C PHE A 696 47.04 -28.33 31.03
N THR A 697 45.90 -27.68 31.17
CA THR A 697 45.40 -26.55 30.38
C THR A 697 45.43 -25.29 31.25
N ASN A 698 45.06 -24.15 30.67
CA ASN A 698 45.02 -22.89 31.39
C ASN A 698 43.59 -22.58 31.87
N PRO A 699 43.32 -22.56 33.19
CA PRO A 699 41.96 -22.41 33.75
C PRO A 699 41.33 -21.02 33.60
N THR A 700 41.91 -20.19 32.74
CA THR A 700 41.42 -18.84 32.46
C THR A 700 41.24 -18.61 30.97
N LEU A 701 41.51 -19.62 30.15
CA LEU A 701 41.44 -19.56 28.70
C LEU A 701 40.62 -20.73 28.22
N TRP A 702 39.45 -20.40 27.68
CA TRP A 702 38.53 -21.36 27.07
C TRP A 702 39.20 -22.24 26.00
N ASP A 703 40.25 -21.69 25.39
CA ASP A 703 41.08 -22.26 24.34
C ASP A 703 42.54 -21.94 24.71
N THR A 704 43.29 -22.95 25.14
CA THR A 704 44.65 -22.75 25.67
C THR A 704 45.67 -22.43 24.57
N ASP A 705 45.49 -22.89 23.34
CA ASP A 705 46.46 -22.72 22.24
C ASP A 705 46.06 -21.69 21.17
N GLY A 706 44.83 -21.20 21.23
CA GLY A 706 44.32 -20.07 20.46
C GLY A 706 43.82 -20.42 19.07
N ASP A 707 43.34 -21.64 18.86
CA ASP A 707 42.89 -22.16 17.57
C ASP A 707 41.36 -22.10 17.34
N PHE A 708 40.63 -21.58 18.33
CA PHE A 708 39.17 -21.44 18.40
C PHE A 708 38.37 -22.73 18.65
N ILE A 709 38.96 -23.79 19.21
CA ILE A 709 38.22 -24.87 19.86
C ILE A 709 38.59 -24.96 21.34
N SER A 710 37.67 -25.49 22.15
CA SER A 710 37.89 -25.58 23.59
C SER A 710 38.82 -26.74 23.97
N ASP A 711 39.52 -26.65 25.09
CA ASP A 711 40.43 -27.73 25.50
C ASP A 711 39.69 -29.07 25.72
N LEU A 712 38.45 -29.01 26.20
CA LEU A 712 37.53 -30.16 26.21
C LEU A 712 37.32 -30.77 24.82
N THR A 713 37.13 -29.92 23.81
CA THR A 713 36.89 -30.32 22.42
C THR A 713 38.14 -30.96 21.84
N ASP A 714 39.31 -30.33 21.98
CA ASP A 714 40.61 -30.89 21.59
C ASP A 714 40.84 -32.27 22.15
N ILE A 715 40.67 -32.41 23.46
CA ILE A 715 40.87 -33.69 24.14
C ILE A 715 39.86 -34.73 23.63
N ALA A 716 38.63 -34.33 23.32
CA ALA A 716 37.60 -35.22 22.79
C ALA A 716 37.88 -35.71 21.37
N ILE A 717 38.46 -34.85 20.50
CA ILE A 717 38.84 -35.21 19.12
C ILE A 717 40.28 -35.74 19.00
N ASN A 718 41.03 -35.74 20.12
CA ASN A 718 42.41 -36.19 20.23
C ASN A 718 43.44 -35.29 19.52
N CYS A 719 43.10 -34.02 19.32
CA CYS A 719 44.02 -32.93 19.03
C CYS A 719 44.81 -32.54 20.28
N ASN A 720 45.85 -31.73 20.10
CA ASN A 720 46.73 -31.29 21.17
C ASN A 720 46.28 -29.92 21.68
N PRO A 721 45.63 -29.78 22.86
CA PRO A 721 45.12 -28.49 23.38
C PRO A 721 46.23 -27.48 23.79
N LEU A 722 47.45 -27.67 23.30
CA LEU A 722 48.62 -26.84 23.58
C LEU A 722 49.34 -26.47 22.28
N ASP A 723 48.76 -26.80 21.12
CA ASP A 723 49.37 -26.75 19.79
C ASP A 723 48.28 -26.66 18.72
N ASN A 724 48.08 -25.45 18.21
CA ASN A 724 46.97 -25.09 17.32
C ASN A 724 46.98 -25.74 15.91
N ASP A 725 47.97 -26.58 15.59
CA ASP A 725 48.12 -27.31 14.32
C ASP A 725 48.75 -28.67 14.65
N THR A 726 47.90 -29.65 14.97
CA THR A 726 48.31 -30.96 15.50
C THR A 726 49.06 -31.80 14.46
N ASP A 727 48.81 -31.59 13.16
CA ASP A 727 49.37 -32.41 12.09
C ASP A 727 50.43 -31.72 11.19
N ASP A 728 50.76 -30.47 11.50
CA ASP A 728 51.79 -29.62 10.90
C ASP A 728 51.54 -29.28 9.41
N ASP A 729 50.28 -29.04 9.01
CA ASP A 729 49.91 -28.76 7.61
C ASP A 729 49.65 -27.29 7.26
N LEU A 730 49.75 -26.40 8.27
CA LEU A 730 49.55 -24.95 8.21
C LEU A 730 48.09 -24.49 8.24
N MET A 731 47.12 -25.39 8.34
CA MET A 731 45.76 -25.08 8.80
C MET A 731 45.70 -25.32 10.31
N SER A 732 44.85 -24.58 11.02
CA SER A 732 44.68 -24.78 12.46
C SER A 732 43.62 -25.84 12.75
N ASP A 733 43.78 -26.60 13.84
CA ASP A 733 42.87 -27.69 14.20
C ASP A 733 41.41 -27.19 14.32
N GLY A 734 41.20 -25.99 14.89
CA GLY A 734 39.88 -25.38 14.97
C GLY A 734 39.26 -25.05 13.62
N TYR A 735 40.00 -24.45 12.68
CA TYR A 735 39.51 -24.23 11.29
C TYR A 735 39.07 -25.55 10.65
N GLU A 736 39.89 -26.59 10.78
CA GLU A 736 39.60 -27.90 10.22
C GLU A 736 38.38 -28.54 10.89
N TYR A 737 38.23 -28.41 12.21
CA TYR A 737 37.06 -28.86 12.94
C TYR A 737 35.76 -28.20 12.42
N TYR A 738 35.79 -26.87 12.27
CA TYR A 738 34.65 -26.09 11.77
C TYR A 738 34.31 -26.42 10.31
N MET A 739 35.32 -26.53 9.45
CA MET A 739 35.15 -26.89 8.04
C MET A 739 34.94 -28.40 7.83
N HIS A 740 34.92 -29.20 8.90
CA HIS A 740 34.87 -30.67 8.87
C HIS A 740 35.93 -31.28 7.93
N LEU A 741 37.14 -30.75 8.00
CA LEU A 741 38.39 -31.37 7.55
C LEU A 741 38.93 -32.29 8.66
N ASP A 742 40.07 -32.96 8.45
CA ASP A 742 40.63 -33.92 9.39
C ASP A 742 41.91 -33.36 10.04
N PRO A 743 41.84 -32.75 11.24
CA PRO A 743 42.98 -32.10 11.93
C PRO A 743 44.12 -33.04 12.36
N LEU A 744 44.05 -34.30 11.92
CA LEU A 744 45.05 -35.33 12.15
C LEU A 744 45.63 -35.87 10.82
N ASN A 745 45.27 -35.28 9.68
CA ASN A 745 45.65 -35.69 8.34
C ASN A 745 46.03 -34.52 7.38
N ALA A 746 47.28 -34.07 7.52
CA ALA A 746 48.04 -33.13 6.71
C ALA A 746 47.99 -33.20 5.16
N SER A 747 47.33 -34.19 4.57
CA SER A 747 47.18 -34.31 3.12
C SER A 747 45.93 -33.64 2.57
N ASP A 748 44.94 -33.33 3.41
CA ASP A 748 43.70 -32.70 2.97
C ASP A 748 43.85 -31.19 2.68
N ALA A 749 44.79 -30.47 3.30
CA ALA A 749 45.18 -29.09 2.90
C ALA A 749 45.40 -28.90 1.38
N THR A 750 45.87 -29.94 0.69
CA THR A 750 46.22 -29.88 -0.75
C THR A 750 45.11 -30.38 -1.68
N ILE A 751 43.96 -30.75 -1.11
CA ILE A 751 42.78 -31.17 -1.86
C ILE A 751 42.01 -29.90 -2.29
N ASP A 752 41.43 -29.98 -3.47
CA ASP A 752 40.44 -29.05 -4.03
C ASP A 752 39.11 -29.80 -3.92
N LEU A 753 38.31 -29.44 -2.91
CA LEU A 753 37.17 -30.23 -2.43
C LEU A 753 35.90 -29.97 -3.24
N ASP A 754 35.70 -28.72 -3.65
CA ASP A 754 34.52 -28.20 -4.33
C ASP A 754 34.70 -28.11 -5.86
N GLY A 755 35.96 -28.12 -6.35
CA GLY A 755 36.33 -28.16 -7.75
C GLY A 755 36.49 -26.79 -8.41
N ASP A 756 36.61 -25.70 -7.63
CA ASP A 756 36.78 -24.33 -8.15
C ASP A 756 38.24 -24.02 -8.54
N THR A 757 39.18 -24.93 -8.26
CA THR A 757 40.63 -24.88 -8.49
C THR A 757 41.49 -24.23 -7.41
N LEU A 758 40.90 -23.74 -6.32
CA LEU A 758 41.58 -23.44 -5.07
C LEU A 758 41.76 -24.72 -4.26
N THR A 759 42.84 -24.78 -3.48
CA THR A 759 43.03 -25.85 -2.48
C THR A 759 42.45 -25.42 -1.14
N ASN A 760 42.09 -26.37 -0.26
CA ASN A 760 41.58 -26.07 1.08
C ASN A 760 42.48 -25.07 1.85
N TYR A 761 43.81 -25.15 1.68
CA TYR A 761 44.74 -24.19 2.26
C TYR A 761 44.70 -22.80 1.61
N GLU A 762 44.50 -22.71 0.29
CA GLU A 762 44.31 -21.42 -0.39
C GLU A 762 42.99 -20.77 0.03
N GLU A 763 41.93 -21.56 0.21
CA GLU A 763 40.64 -21.10 0.72
C GLU A 763 40.74 -20.64 2.18
N PHE A 764 41.48 -21.36 3.03
CA PHE A 764 41.83 -20.91 4.38
C PHE A 764 42.50 -19.52 4.38
N LEU A 765 43.38 -19.23 3.41
CA LEU A 765 44.02 -17.91 3.30
C LEU A 765 43.09 -16.80 2.80
N LEU A 766 42.03 -17.17 2.08
CA LEU A 766 41.02 -16.27 1.52
C LEU A 766 39.78 -16.15 2.42
N TRP A 767 39.69 -16.96 3.49
CA TRP A 767 38.52 -17.09 4.36
C TRP A 767 37.27 -17.59 3.65
N THR A 768 37.45 -18.36 2.58
CA THR A 768 36.37 -18.97 1.80
C THR A 768 36.04 -20.39 2.26
N ASP A 769 34.86 -20.91 1.89
CA ASP A 769 34.36 -22.23 2.32
C ASP A 769 34.87 -23.33 1.38
N PRO A 770 35.75 -24.25 1.84
CA PRO A 770 36.36 -25.30 1.02
C PRO A 770 35.41 -26.33 0.41
N LYS A 771 34.11 -26.19 0.63
CA LYS A 771 33.08 -27.07 0.08
C LYS A 771 32.14 -26.35 -0.87
N LYS A 772 32.34 -25.06 -1.10
CA LYS A 772 31.49 -24.24 -1.94
C LYS A 772 32.33 -23.49 -2.96
N THR A 773 32.00 -23.74 -4.22
CA THR A 773 32.62 -23.02 -5.34
C THR A 773 32.29 -21.54 -5.39
N ASP A 774 31.40 -21.06 -4.52
CA ASP A 774 30.80 -19.73 -4.49
C ASP A 774 30.41 -19.52 -3.01
N THR A 775 31.28 -18.84 -2.27
CA THR A 775 31.24 -18.76 -0.82
C THR A 775 30.11 -17.86 -0.33
N ASP A 776 29.94 -16.69 -0.92
CA ASP A 776 28.96 -15.68 -0.54
C ASP A 776 27.61 -15.77 -1.30
N GLY A 777 27.56 -16.55 -2.37
CA GLY A 777 26.35 -16.85 -3.12
C GLY A 777 25.97 -15.81 -4.17
N ASP A 778 26.90 -14.96 -4.59
CA ASP A 778 26.67 -13.87 -5.54
C ASP A 778 26.61 -14.33 -7.03
N LYS A 779 26.96 -15.61 -7.28
CA LYS A 779 27.06 -16.33 -8.58
C LYS A 779 28.43 -16.24 -9.26
N PHE A 780 29.40 -15.54 -8.72
CA PHE A 780 30.80 -15.75 -9.06
C PHE A 780 31.39 -16.87 -8.23
N TRP A 781 32.43 -17.51 -8.76
CA TRP A 781 33.22 -18.44 -7.97
C TRP A 781 34.35 -17.70 -7.28
N ASP A 782 34.76 -18.18 -6.11
CA ASP A 782 35.82 -17.55 -5.30
C ASP A 782 37.09 -17.27 -6.15
N ASN A 783 37.44 -18.20 -7.04
CA ASN A 783 38.57 -18.03 -7.96
C ASN A 783 38.32 -17.02 -9.10
N GLU A 784 37.06 -16.81 -9.52
CA GLU A 784 36.65 -15.84 -10.54
C GLU A 784 36.65 -14.42 -9.96
N GLU A 785 36.26 -14.24 -8.72
CA GLU A 785 36.25 -12.94 -8.03
C GLU A 785 37.66 -12.39 -7.86
N LEU A 786 38.63 -13.23 -7.54
CA LEU A 786 40.05 -12.85 -7.57
C LEU A 786 40.52 -12.33 -8.94
N VAL A 787 39.85 -12.73 -10.04
CA VAL A 787 40.13 -12.23 -11.39
C VAL A 787 39.46 -10.88 -11.64
N TYR A 788 38.26 -10.67 -11.09
CA TYR A 788 37.50 -9.42 -11.22
C TYR A 788 37.92 -8.34 -10.20
N GLY A 789 38.57 -8.73 -9.11
CA GLY A 789 39.04 -7.84 -8.05
C GLY A 789 38.02 -7.58 -6.96
N THR A 790 36.97 -8.40 -6.88
CA THR A 790 35.93 -8.39 -5.84
C THR A 790 36.31 -9.30 -4.66
N ASP A 791 35.59 -9.21 -3.55
CA ASP A 791 35.86 -9.96 -2.32
C ASP A 791 34.99 -11.23 -2.24
N PRO A 792 35.57 -12.43 -2.31
CA PRO A 792 34.83 -13.71 -2.39
C PRO A 792 34.08 -14.12 -1.11
N THR A 793 34.04 -13.22 -0.13
CA THR A 793 33.31 -13.42 1.11
C THR A 793 32.17 -12.42 1.27
N LEU A 794 32.00 -11.50 0.31
CA LEU A 794 31.03 -10.42 0.33
C LEU A 794 30.15 -10.48 -0.91
N TYR A 795 28.88 -10.82 -0.68
CA TYR A 795 27.84 -10.84 -1.72
C TYR A 795 27.72 -9.54 -2.54
N ASP A 796 28.16 -8.43 -1.95
CA ASP A 796 28.22 -7.08 -2.52
C ASP A 796 29.51 -6.43 -1.98
N THR A 797 30.49 -6.23 -2.87
CA THR A 797 31.85 -5.82 -2.48
C THR A 797 31.92 -4.36 -2.01
N ASP A 798 31.09 -3.46 -2.53
CA ASP A 798 31.16 -2.03 -2.21
C ASP A 798 30.02 -1.51 -1.32
N GLY A 799 29.01 -2.35 -1.09
CA GLY A 799 27.97 -2.17 -0.10
C GLY A 799 26.84 -1.24 -0.55
N ASP A 800 26.63 -1.09 -1.86
CA ASP A 800 25.56 -0.24 -2.40
C ASP A 800 24.19 -0.94 -2.47
N GLY A 801 24.16 -2.28 -2.42
CA GLY A 801 22.98 -3.12 -2.51
C GLY A 801 22.89 -3.99 -3.78
N LEU A 802 23.80 -3.83 -4.75
CA LEU A 802 23.92 -4.69 -5.92
C LEU A 802 24.98 -5.78 -5.69
N ASN A 803 24.75 -6.99 -6.19
CA ASN A 803 25.77 -8.04 -6.12
C ASN A 803 26.78 -7.91 -7.26
N ASP A 804 28.01 -8.37 -7.02
CA ASP A 804 29.13 -8.19 -7.94
C ASP A 804 28.84 -8.81 -9.31
N TYR A 805 28.15 -9.95 -9.36
CA TYR A 805 27.69 -10.56 -10.61
C TYR A 805 26.76 -9.63 -11.43
N ASP A 806 25.75 -9.05 -10.80
CA ASP A 806 24.77 -8.21 -11.48
C ASP A 806 25.43 -6.91 -11.96
N GLU A 807 26.34 -6.33 -11.17
CA GLU A 807 27.11 -5.17 -11.58
C GLU A 807 28.05 -5.45 -12.74
N ILE A 808 28.88 -6.48 -12.67
CA ILE A 808 29.90 -6.74 -13.69
C ILE A 808 29.26 -7.28 -14.98
N ILE A 809 28.27 -8.16 -14.87
CA ILE A 809 27.72 -8.91 -16.01
C ILE A 809 26.45 -8.29 -16.58
N ILE A 810 25.57 -7.70 -15.76
CA ILE A 810 24.26 -7.22 -16.19
C ILE A 810 24.27 -5.70 -16.41
N LEU A 811 24.65 -4.93 -15.39
CA LEU A 811 24.56 -3.46 -15.37
C LEU A 811 25.82 -2.79 -15.95
N HIS A 812 26.95 -3.50 -15.93
CA HIS A 812 28.28 -3.01 -16.29
C HIS A 812 28.73 -1.78 -15.49
N THR A 813 28.23 -1.64 -14.26
CA THR A 813 28.68 -0.70 -13.23
C THR A 813 29.98 -1.18 -12.58
N ASN A 814 30.50 -0.43 -11.61
CA ASN A 814 31.76 -0.74 -10.95
C ASN A 814 31.55 -1.31 -9.54
N ALA A 815 31.60 -2.64 -9.42
CA ALA A 815 31.47 -3.42 -8.17
C ALA A 815 32.52 -3.19 -7.07
N THR A 816 33.23 -2.08 -7.12
CA THR A 816 34.16 -1.65 -6.06
C THR A 816 33.97 -0.17 -5.73
N ASN A 817 32.91 0.44 -6.24
CA ASN A 817 32.57 1.84 -6.11
C ASN A 817 31.05 2.04 -6.23
N PRO A 818 30.38 2.39 -5.12
CA PRO A 818 28.92 2.35 -5.02
C PRO A 818 28.18 3.39 -5.89
N ASP A 819 28.90 4.33 -6.50
CA ASP A 819 28.35 5.43 -7.33
C ASP A 819 29.26 5.55 -8.56
N THR A 820 28.84 4.92 -9.67
CA THR A 820 29.66 4.69 -10.86
C THR A 820 30.00 5.99 -11.59
N ASP A 821 29.12 6.98 -11.60
CA ASP A 821 29.29 8.21 -12.37
C ASP A 821 29.62 9.47 -11.54
N TYR A 822 29.57 9.35 -10.21
CA TYR A 822 29.96 10.33 -9.21
C TYR A 822 29.03 11.55 -9.10
N ASP A 823 27.74 11.36 -9.28
CA ASP A 823 26.75 12.42 -9.09
C ASP A 823 26.20 12.52 -7.65
N GLY A 824 26.45 11.49 -6.84
CA GLY A 824 26.05 11.41 -5.44
C GLY A 824 24.90 10.46 -5.15
N LEU A 825 24.24 9.88 -6.16
CA LEU A 825 23.28 8.80 -6.05
C LEU A 825 24.00 7.47 -6.30
N ASN A 826 23.66 6.42 -5.53
CA ASN A 826 24.33 5.13 -5.68
C ASN A 826 23.64 4.26 -6.75
N ASP A 827 24.39 3.36 -7.38
CA ASP A 827 23.93 2.61 -8.55
C ASP A 827 22.67 1.77 -8.23
N TYR A 828 22.60 1.23 -7.01
CA TYR A 828 21.39 0.55 -6.50
C TYR A 828 20.14 1.44 -6.53
N LEU A 829 20.20 2.66 -5.99
CA LEU A 829 19.07 3.59 -5.93
C LEU A 829 18.64 4.02 -7.32
N GLU A 830 19.60 4.30 -8.21
CA GLU A 830 19.32 4.66 -9.59
C GLU A 830 18.55 3.56 -10.31
N VAL A 831 19.00 2.31 -10.21
CA VAL A 831 18.39 1.19 -10.95
C VAL A 831 17.08 0.71 -10.33
N HIS A 832 16.98 0.65 -8.99
CA HIS A 832 15.85 -0.01 -8.31
C HIS A 832 14.80 0.94 -7.74
N VAL A 833 15.14 2.21 -7.50
CA VAL A 833 14.23 3.18 -6.88
C VAL A 833 13.81 4.25 -7.89
N TYR A 834 14.77 4.93 -8.51
CA TYR A 834 14.48 6.11 -9.33
C TYR A 834 14.40 5.83 -10.84
N GLY A 835 14.95 4.72 -11.31
CA GLY A 835 14.98 4.38 -12.74
C GLY A 835 15.88 5.29 -13.58
N SER A 836 16.82 6.00 -12.97
CA SER A 836 17.89 6.76 -13.63
C SER A 836 19.00 5.83 -14.16
N ASP A 837 19.91 6.37 -14.99
CA ASP A 837 21.00 5.63 -15.62
C ASP A 837 22.32 5.82 -14.83
N PRO A 838 22.86 4.79 -14.16
CA PRO A 838 24.06 4.87 -13.29
C PRO A 838 25.37 5.18 -14.03
N HIS A 839 25.30 5.52 -15.32
CA HIS A 839 26.41 5.92 -16.15
C HIS A 839 26.31 7.39 -16.59
N ILE A 840 25.24 8.09 -16.20
CA ILE A 840 24.91 9.45 -16.64
C ILE A 840 24.44 10.31 -15.47
N VAL A 841 25.34 11.20 -15.05
CA VAL A 841 25.16 12.24 -14.01
C VAL A 841 23.88 13.11 -14.10
N ASP A 842 23.16 13.07 -15.22
CA ASP A 842 21.96 13.88 -15.53
C ASP A 842 21.15 13.04 -16.53
N SER A 843 20.27 12.19 -16.01
CA SER A 843 19.63 11.09 -16.73
C SER A 843 18.57 11.55 -17.72
N ASP A 844 17.75 12.53 -17.35
CA ASP A 844 16.68 13.07 -18.19
C ASP A 844 17.10 14.27 -19.05
N GLY A 845 18.26 14.86 -18.77
CA GLY A 845 18.89 15.91 -19.54
C GLY A 845 18.33 17.30 -19.27
N ASP A 846 17.68 17.51 -18.12
CA ASP A 846 17.16 18.80 -17.68
C ASP A 846 18.24 19.72 -17.11
N THR A 847 19.47 19.22 -16.87
CA THR A 847 20.67 19.90 -16.31
C THR A 847 20.81 19.93 -14.79
N LEU A 848 19.88 19.36 -14.04
CA LEU A 848 20.10 18.91 -12.67
C LEU A 848 20.83 17.57 -12.70
N THR A 849 21.50 17.22 -11.59
CA THR A 849 22.11 15.89 -11.47
C THR A 849 21.20 14.99 -10.68
N ASP A 850 21.18 13.69 -10.98
CA ASP A 850 20.21 12.78 -10.39
C ASP A 850 20.30 12.79 -8.85
N GLY A 851 21.52 12.86 -8.31
CA GLY A 851 21.77 13.05 -6.89
C GLY A 851 21.28 14.39 -6.31
N ASP A 852 21.35 15.50 -7.04
CA ASP A 852 20.87 16.82 -6.58
C ASP A 852 19.33 16.84 -6.58
N GLU A 853 18.70 16.23 -7.59
CA GLU A 853 17.25 16.09 -7.68
C GLU A 853 16.68 15.33 -6.48
N VAL A 854 17.28 14.20 -6.14
CA VAL A 854 16.85 13.39 -5.00
C VAL A 854 17.15 14.07 -3.66
N TYR A 855 18.36 14.59 -3.45
CA TYR A 855 18.79 15.05 -2.13
C TYR A 855 18.61 16.54 -1.84
N ILE A 856 18.40 17.37 -2.86
CA ILE A 856 18.30 18.84 -2.70
C ILE A 856 16.93 19.34 -3.16
N TYR A 857 16.46 18.91 -4.33
CA TYR A 857 15.28 19.51 -4.97
C TYR A 857 14.00 18.70 -4.78
N ASN A 858 14.12 17.44 -4.33
CA ASN A 858 13.00 16.51 -4.17
C ASN A 858 12.22 16.29 -5.48
N THR A 859 12.94 16.30 -6.60
CA THR A 859 12.42 16.04 -7.96
C THR A 859 12.82 14.65 -8.45
N HIS A 860 12.24 14.20 -9.56
CA HIS A 860 12.42 12.84 -10.05
C HIS A 860 13.49 12.77 -11.17
N PRO A 861 14.64 12.10 -10.96
CA PRO A 861 15.82 12.25 -11.82
C PRO A 861 15.74 11.65 -13.24
N ALA A 862 14.73 10.80 -13.48
CA ALA A 862 14.43 10.30 -14.81
C ALA A 862 13.30 11.08 -15.52
N ASN A 863 12.82 12.17 -14.94
CA ASN A 863 11.68 12.93 -15.42
C ASN A 863 11.86 14.45 -15.22
N LYS A 864 12.29 15.10 -16.30
CA LYS A 864 12.61 16.53 -16.40
C LYS A 864 11.50 17.53 -16.02
N ASP A 865 10.30 17.06 -15.70
CA ASP A 865 9.05 17.81 -15.46
C ASP A 865 8.26 16.98 -14.43
N THR A 866 8.62 17.17 -13.16
CA THR A 866 8.26 16.28 -12.05
C THR A 866 6.77 16.35 -11.71
N ASP A 867 6.18 17.54 -11.74
CA ASP A 867 4.78 17.76 -11.41
C ASP A 867 3.83 17.66 -12.62
N GLY A 868 4.38 17.68 -13.84
CA GLY A 868 3.65 17.45 -15.08
C GLY A 868 2.93 18.68 -15.62
N ASP A 869 3.34 19.88 -15.23
CA ASP A 869 2.74 21.14 -15.68
C ASP A 869 3.26 21.62 -17.05
N LEU A 870 4.33 20.98 -17.58
CA LEU A 870 5.05 21.29 -18.84
C LEU A 870 6.19 22.31 -18.73
N VAL A 871 6.59 22.70 -17.52
CA VAL A 871 7.84 23.39 -17.22
C VAL A 871 8.87 22.34 -16.78
N ASP A 872 10.13 22.51 -17.18
CA ASP A 872 11.18 21.58 -16.74
C ASP A 872 11.66 22.00 -15.33
N ASP A 873 11.98 21.05 -14.44
CA ASP A 873 12.31 21.32 -13.03
C ASP A 873 13.43 22.37 -12.87
N ASN A 874 14.47 22.28 -13.70
CA ASN A 874 15.55 23.27 -13.71
C ASN A 874 15.08 24.70 -14.10
N VAL A 875 14.02 24.82 -14.90
CA VAL A 875 13.45 26.09 -15.35
C VAL A 875 12.70 26.71 -14.18
N GLU A 876 11.89 25.94 -13.47
CA GLU A 876 11.10 26.37 -12.30
C GLU A 876 12.00 26.91 -11.19
N LEU A 877 13.05 26.16 -10.84
CA LEU A 877 14.09 26.63 -9.90
C LEU A 877 14.75 27.95 -10.37
N GLY A 878 14.79 28.19 -11.69
CA GLY A 878 15.28 29.42 -12.30
C GLY A 878 14.31 30.61 -12.15
N TYR A 879 13.00 30.37 -12.11
CA TYR A 879 11.94 31.37 -11.89
C TYR A 879 11.54 31.52 -10.42
N GLY A 880 11.87 30.53 -9.59
CA GLY A 880 11.58 30.49 -8.16
C GLY A 880 10.29 29.78 -7.80
N SER A 881 9.60 29.18 -8.78
CA SER A 881 8.48 28.27 -8.54
C SER A 881 8.96 26.91 -7.98
N ASP A 882 8.03 26.13 -7.44
CA ASP A 882 8.29 24.83 -6.82
C ASP A 882 8.07 23.69 -7.84
N PRO A 883 9.12 22.97 -8.27
CA PRO A 883 9.04 21.93 -9.30
C PRO A 883 8.26 20.67 -8.93
N THR A 884 7.63 20.67 -7.76
CA THR A 884 6.80 19.56 -7.27
C THR A 884 5.32 19.93 -7.21
N ILE A 885 4.95 21.14 -7.63
CA ILE A 885 3.61 21.70 -7.47
C ILE A 885 3.17 22.46 -8.73
N ILE A 886 2.18 21.90 -9.43
CA ILE A 886 1.61 22.44 -10.69
C ILE A 886 1.19 23.92 -10.61
N ASP A 887 0.80 24.39 -9.42
CA ASP A 887 0.35 25.76 -9.13
C ASP A 887 1.00 26.16 -7.80
N THR A 888 2.14 26.84 -7.89
CA THR A 888 3.02 27.10 -6.73
C THR A 888 2.39 28.05 -5.71
N ASP A 889 1.57 29.01 -6.15
CA ASP A 889 0.97 30.02 -5.27
C ASP A 889 -0.50 29.77 -4.91
N PHE A 890 -1.08 28.71 -5.49
CA PHE A 890 -2.44 28.22 -5.28
C PHE A 890 -3.53 29.23 -5.69
N ASP A 891 -3.26 30.07 -6.67
CA ASP A 891 -4.23 31.04 -7.18
C ASP A 891 -5.17 30.47 -8.27
N GLY A 892 -4.87 29.26 -8.74
CA GLY A 892 -5.68 28.51 -9.70
C GLY A 892 -5.24 28.67 -11.15
N MET A 893 -4.11 29.31 -11.43
CA MET A 893 -3.38 29.24 -12.70
C MET A 893 -2.18 28.30 -12.53
N ASP A 894 -1.84 27.51 -13.55
CA ASP A 894 -0.64 26.67 -13.50
C ASP A 894 0.64 27.46 -13.83
N ASP A 895 1.77 27.02 -13.29
CA ASP A 895 3.06 27.72 -13.42
C ASP A 895 3.47 27.83 -14.90
N TYR A 896 3.16 26.81 -15.72
CA TYR A 896 3.33 26.84 -17.17
C TYR A 896 2.57 27.99 -17.86
N PHE A 897 1.30 28.22 -17.55
CA PHE A 897 0.51 29.31 -18.11
C PHE A 897 1.11 30.66 -17.73
N GLU A 898 1.49 30.81 -16.47
CA GLU A 898 2.10 32.03 -15.97
C GLU A 898 3.46 32.28 -16.61
N TRP A 899 4.30 31.25 -16.74
CA TRP A 899 5.57 31.31 -17.45
C TRP A 899 5.39 31.68 -18.93
N LEU A 900 4.39 31.09 -19.60
CA LEU A 900 4.10 31.32 -21.01
C LEU A 900 3.70 32.77 -21.29
N TYR A 901 2.89 33.37 -20.40
CA TYR A 901 2.40 34.74 -20.53
C TYR A 901 3.21 35.77 -19.73
N GLY A 902 4.20 35.34 -18.96
CA GLY A 902 5.04 36.22 -18.14
C GLY A 902 4.29 36.85 -16.96
N LEU A 903 3.35 36.11 -16.38
CA LEU A 903 2.78 36.34 -15.05
C LEU A 903 3.79 35.84 -13.98
N ASP A 904 3.44 35.91 -12.69
CA ASP A 904 4.37 35.66 -11.57
C ASP A 904 3.97 34.41 -10.76
N PRO A 905 4.56 33.23 -11.02
CA PRO A 905 4.12 31.93 -10.47
C PRO A 905 4.35 31.73 -8.98
N VAL A 906 4.71 32.79 -8.25
CA VAL A 906 4.92 32.74 -6.79
C VAL A 906 4.09 33.81 -6.07
N ILE A 907 3.20 34.50 -6.78
CA ILE A 907 2.38 35.59 -6.27
C ILE A 907 0.99 35.57 -6.92
N ASP A 908 -0.04 35.28 -6.12
CA ASP A 908 -1.45 35.36 -6.54
C ASP A 908 -1.75 36.66 -7.31
N ASP A 909 -1.82 36.50 -8.63
CA ASP A 909 -2.05 37.55 -9.61
C ASP A 909 -3.27 37.25 -10.50
N SER A 910 -3.94 36.11 -10.27
CA SER A 910 -5.21 35.66 -10.88
C SER A 910 -6.30 36.74 -10.99
N ALA A 911 -6.37 37.64 -10.01
CA ALA A 911 -7.36 38.71 -9.93
C ALA A 911 -6.96 40.01 -10.67
N LEU A 912 -5.75 40.07 -11.24
CA LEU A 912 -5.31 41.15 -12.10
C LEU A 912 -5.95 41.03 -13.48
N ASP A 913 -5.97 42.14 -14.22
CA ASP A 913 -6.55 42.27 -15.55
C ASP A 913 -5.45 42.92 -16.42
N ALA A 914 -4.62 42.07 -17.02
CA ALA A 914 -3.36 42.50 -17.62
C ALA A 914 -3.57 43.32 -18.90
N ASP A 915 -4.63 43.05 -19.67
CA ASP A 915 -4.91 43.71 -20.95
C ASP A 915 -6.03 44.79 -20.87
N ASN A 916 -6.73 44.87 -19.74
CA ASN A 916 -7.81 45.81 -19.41
C ASN A 916 -9.10 45.64 -20.24
N ASP A 917 -9.44 44.40 -20.60
CA ASP A 917 -10.69 44.09 -21.30
C ASP A 917 -11.89 43.91 -20.34
N GLY A 918 -11.61 43.65 -19.06
CA GLY A 918 -12.60 43.50 -18.00
C GLY A 918 -12.82 42.07 -17.48
N ILE A 919 -12.04 41.10 -17.96
CA ILE A 919 -11.85 39.75 -17.40
C ILE A 919 -10.52 39.73 -16.62
N SER A 920 -10.38 38.87 -15.60
CA SER A 920 -9.11 38.69 -14.89
C SER A 920 -8.25 37.57 -15.48
N ASN A 921 -6.93 37.59 -15.23
CA ASN A 921 -5.98 36.57 -15.70
C ASN A 921 -6.49 35.14 -15.44
N GLY A 922 -6.99 34.87 -14.22
CA GLY A 922 -7.53 33.57 -13.84
C GLY A 922 -8.86 33.21 -14.52
N GLU A 923 -9.71 34.20 -14.85
CA GLU A 923 -10.90 33.95 -15.67
C GLU A 923 -10.49 33.63 -17.12
N GLU A 924 -9.46 34.29 -17.66
CA GLU A 924 -8.92 34.02 -18.99
C GLU A 924 -8.30 32.62 -19.08
N PHE A 925 -7.56 32.18 -18.04
CA PHE A 925 -7.05 30.81 -17.90
C PHE A 925 -8.16 29.76 -18.04
N ILE A 926 -9.26 29.92 -17.28
CA ILE A 926 -10.43 29.00 -17.32
C ILE A 926 -11.07 28.94 -18.72
N HIS A 927 -10.97 30.02 -19.49
CA HIS A 927 -11.57 30.15 -20.82
C HIS A 927 -10.58 29.98 -21.97
N ASN A 928 -9.34 29.54 -21.71
CA ASN A 928 -8.26 29.39 -22.69
C ASN A 928 -7.96 30.67 -23.50
N ALA A 929 -8.24 31.84 -22.91
CA ALA A 929 -7.96 33.15 -23.49
C ALA A 929 -6.53 33.60 -23.18
N ASN A 930 -6.04 34.58 -23.93
CA ASN A 930 -4.70 35.13 -23.75
C ASN A 930 -4.74 36.37 -22.84
N PRO A 931 -4.15 36.32 -21.62
CA PRO A 931 -4.27 37.41 -20.64
C PRO A 931 -3.62 38.73 -21.04
N LEU A 932 -2.91 38.75 -22.16
CA LEU A 932 -2.24 39.94 -22.69
C LEU A 932 -2.98 40.56 -23.89
N VAL A 933 -4.10 39.99 -24.33
CA VAL A 933 -4.77 40.36 -25.58
C VAL A 933 -6.29 40.35 -25.47
N ASN A 934 -6.89 41.53 -25.65
CA ASN A 934 -8.31 41.80 -25.41
C ASN A 934 -9.30 41.21 -26.42
N ASP A 935 -8.81 40.37 -27.33
CA ASP A 935 -9.49 39.78 -28.49
C ASP A 935 -8.54 38.68 -28.97
N THR A 936 -8.63 37.52 -28.31
CA THR A 936 -7.67 36.42 -28.41
C THR A 936 -7.65 35.80 -29.81
N ASP A 937 -8.81 35.64 -30.44
CA ASP A 937 -8.96 34.99 -31.75
C ASP A 937 -9.04 35.96 -32.95
N LEU A 938 -9.14 37.26 -32.68
CA LEU A 938 -9.16 38.35 -33.66
C LEU A 938 -10.38 38.31 -34.60
N ASP A 939 -11.50 37.77 -34.16
CA ASP A 939 -12.76 37.75 -34.92
C ASP A 939 -13.51 39.11 -34.86
N GLY A 940 -13.19 39.91 -33.84
CA GLY A 940 -13.72 41.25 -33.61
C GLY A 940 -14.73 41.38 -32.45
N LEU A 941 -15.01 40.30 -31.73
CA LEU A 941 -15.51 40.32 -30.35
C LEU A 941 -14.31 40.42 -29.37
N THR A 942 -14.50 41.02 -28.20
CA THR A 942 -13.48 40.94 -27.14
C THR A 942 -13.75 39.71 -26.27
N ASP A 943 -12.73 39.20 -25.59
CA ASP A 943 -12.87 38.03 -24.70
C ASP A 943 -13.98 38.26 -23.65
N TYR A 944 -14.07 39.47 -23.10
CA TYR A 944 -15.22 39.93 -22.29
C TYR A 944 -16.60 39.77 -22.97
N GLU A 945 -16.72 40.16 -24.23
CA GLU A 945 -17.99 40.08 -24.97
C GLU A 945 -18.37 38.62 -25.21
N GLU A 946 -17.41 37.77 -25.52
CA GLU A 946 -17.62 36.35 -25.79
C GLU A 946 -18.01 35.59 -24.54
N ILE A 947 -17.25 35.73 -23.46
CA ILE A 947 -17.47 34.98 -22.22
C ILE A 947 -18.71 35.50 -21.46
N ALA A 948 -18.84 36.83 -21.33
CA ALA A 948 -19.84 37.40 -20.42
C ALA A 948 -21.17 37.79 -21.12
N ILE A 949 -21.19 37.96 -22.45
CA ILE A 949 -22.37 38.45 -23.17
C ILE A 949 -22.92 37.42 -24.16
N TYR A 950 -22.07 36.86 -25.01
CA TYR A 950 -22.48 36.02 -26.14
C TYR A 950 -22.38 34.52 -25.89
N TYR A 951 -21.60 34.13 -24.88
CA TYR A 951 -21.29 32.75 -24.48
C TYR A 951 -20.55 31.93 -25.56
N THR A 952 -19.75 32.59 -26.39
CA THR A 952 -18.87 32.00 -27.43
C THR A 952 -17.46 31.70 -26.90
N LEU A 953 -16.66 30.97 -27.68
CA LEU A 953 -15.31 30.55 -27.28
C LEU A 953 -14.28 31.62 -27.65
N ALA A 954 -13.77 32.35 -26.66
CA ALA A 954 -12.84 33.48 -26.87
C ALA A 954 -11.54 33.15 -27.64
N ASN A 955 -11.18 31.87 -27.71
CA ASN A 955 -10.00 31.39 -28.40
C ASN A 955 -10.29 30.80 -29.79
N ILE A 956 -11.55 30.81 -30.25
CA ILE A 956 -11.98 30.21 -31.52
C ILE A 956 -12.97 31.14 -32.23
N ALA A 957 -12.50 31.74 -33.32
CA ALA A 957 -13.27 32.71 -34.11
C ALA A 957 -14.60 32.19 -34.69
N ASP A 958 -14.84 30.89 -34.72
CA ASP A 958 -16.01 30.22 -35.32
C ASP A 958 -16.36 29.05 -34.39
N THR A 959 -17.26 29.30 -33.44
CA THR A 959 -17.50 28.40 -32.30
C THR A 959 -18.14 27.07 -32.73
N ASP A 960 -19.02 27.06 -33.73
CA ASP A 960 -19.71 25.86 -34.20
C ASP A 960 -19.10 25.21 -35.45
N GLY A 961 -18.12 25.88 -36.06
CA GLY A 961 -17.28 25.36 -37.14
C GLY A 961 -17.96 25.32 -38.50
N ASP A 962 -18.95 26.17 -38.73
CA ASP A 962 -19.75 26.21 -39.95
C ASP A 962 -19.12 27.06 -41.08
N GLY A 963 -18.07 27.83 -40.75
CA GLY A 963 -17.32 28.69 -41.66
C GLY A 963 -17.69 30.19 -41.59
N ILE A 964 -18.54 30.60 -40.65
CA ILE A 964 -18.83 31.99 -40.31
C ILE A 964 -18.23 32.29 -38.93
N SER A 965 -17.66 33.48 -38.75
CA SER A 965 -17.18 33.86 -37.42
C SER A 965 -18.31 34.32 -36.52
N ASP A 966 -18.18 34.15 -35.21
CA ASP A 966 -19.20 34.48 -34.21
C ASP A 966 -19.65 35.95 -34.31
N TYR A 967 -18.70 36.87 -34.52
CA TYR A 967 -18.98 38.27 -34.84
C TYR A 967 -19.89 38.43 -36.07
N ASN A 968 -19.61 37.71 -37.15
CA ASN A 968 -20.36 37.81 -38.39
C ASN A 968 -21.76 37.21 -38.25
N GLU A 969 -21.91 36.16 -37.47
CA GLU A 969 -23.22 35.58 -37.18
C GLU A 969 -24.09 36.56 -36.39
N LEU A 970 -23.57 37.14 -35.31
CA LEU A 970 -24.32 38.06 -34.46
C LEU A 970 -24.68 39.38 -35.17
N PHE A 971 -23.77 39.92 -35.99
CA PHE A 971 -23.89 41.28 -36.50
C PHE A 971 -24.08 41.41 -38.01
N VAL A 972 -23.79 40.38 -38.80
CA VAL A 972 -23.88 40.42 -40.27
C VAL A 972 -25.00 39.54 -40.80
N TYR A 973 -25.03 38.25 -40.43
CA TYR A 973 -25.95 37.26 -40.98
C TYR A 973 -27.16 36.95 -40.08
N TYR A 974 -27.04 37.23 -38.78
CA TYR A 974 -28.06 36.99 -37.75
C TYR A 974 -28.43 35.50 -37.56
N THR A 975 -27.45 34.62 -37.76
CA THR A 975 -27.45 33.17 -37.47
C THR A 975 -27.04 32.94 -36.00
N LEU A 976 -26.94 31.68 -35.57
CA LEU A 976 -26.69 31.29 -34.19
C LEU A 976 -25.27 30.70 -34.01
N PRO A 977 -24.36 31.35 -33.25
CA PRO A 977 -22.97 30.90 -33.07
C PRO A 977 -22.70 29.55 -32.38
N HIS A 978 -23.75 28.79 -32.12
CA HIS A 978 -23.67 27.48 -31.47
C HIS A 978 -24.48 26.43 -32.24
N ASP A 979 -24.97 26.79 -33.43
CA ASP A 979 -25.86 25.98 -34.23
C ASP A 979 -25.48 26.10 -35.70
N PRO A 980 -24.70 25.13 -36.23
CA PRO A 980 -24.11 25.25 -37.55
C PRO A 980 -25.14 25.18 -38.69
N ASP A 981 -26.42 24.91 -38.40
CA ASP A 981 -27.56 24.84 -39.34
C ASP A 981 -28.78 25.50 -38.67
N THR A 982 -28.84 26.83 -38.69
CA THR A 982 -29.79 27.63 -37.89
C THR A 982 -31.26 27.35 -38.22
N ASP A 983 -31.56 26.87 -39.43
CA ASP A 983 -32.93 26.63 -39.89
C ASP A 983 -33.32 25.15 -40.10
N ASP A 984 -32.44 24.23 -39.71
CA ASP A 984 -32.61 22.77 -39.66
C ASP A 984 -32.90 22.12 -41.04
N ASP A 985 -32.35 22.68 -42.12
CA ASP A 985 -32.63 22.23 -43.50
C ASP A 985 -31.60 21.24 -44.08
N ARG A 986 -30.52 21.00 -43.32
CA ARG A 986 -29.36 20.13 -43.63
C ARG A 986 -28.29 20.78 -44.52
N ILE A 987 -28.30 22.09 -44.67
CA ILE A 987 -27.17 22.87 -45.17
C ILE A 987 -26.67 23.72 -44.00
N ILE A 988 -25.36 23.78 -43.80
CA ILE A 988 -24.79 24.63 -42.75
C ILE A 988 -24.81 26.10 -43.19
N ASP A 989 -24.94 27.05 -42.25
CA ASP A 989 -25.21 28.46 -42.59
C ASP A 989 -24.11 29.07 -43.48
N GLY A 990 -22.84 28.73 -43.21
CA GLY A 990 -21.70 29.12 -44.02
C GLY A 990 -21.79 28.63 -45.48
N ASP A 991 -22.26 27.40 -45.70
CA ASP A 991 -22.49 26.84 -47.04
C ASP A 991 -23.70 27.53 -47.72
N GLU A 992 -24.74 27.89 -46.98
CA GLU A 992 -25.90 28.61 -47.51
C GLU A 992 -25.54 30.00 -48.02
N ILE A 993 -24.73 30.75 -47.26
CA ILE A 993 -24.21 32.05 -47.71
C ILE A 993 -23.39 31.88 -49.00
N ALA A 994 -22.60 30.80 -49.10
CA ALA A 994 -21.83 30.50 -50.30
C ALA A 994 -22.70 30.11 -51.51
N LEU A 995 -23.82 29.42 -51.27
CA LEU A 995 -24.83 29.03 -52.27
C LEU A 995 -25.77 30.19 -52.64
N GLY A 996 -25.90 31.19 -51.76
CA GLY A 996 -26.81 32.32 -51.90
C GLY A 996 -28.25 32.01 -51.49
N THR A 997 -28.48 30.92 -50.77
CA THR A 997 -29.71 30.64 -50.00
C THR A 997 -29.70 31.47 -48.72
N ASN A 998 -30.78 31.44 -47.96
CA ASN A 998 -30.93 32.27 -46.76
C ASN A 998 -30.91 31.39 -45.50
N PRO A 999 -29.87 31.50 -44.65
CA PRO A 999 -29.65 30.62 -43.49
C PRO A 999 -30.62 30.76 -42.32
N LEU A 1000 -31.75 31.41 -42.57
CA LEU A 1000 -32.82 31.61 -41.59
C LEU A 1000 -34.15 31.09 -42.12
N LEU A 1001 -34.15 30.49 -43.31
CA LEU A 1001 -35.31 30.01 -44.03
C LEU A 1001 -34.97 28.72 -44.78
N ALA A 1002 -35.36 27.59 -44.17
CA ALA A 1002 -35.24 26.27 -44.77
C ALA A 1002 -35.79 26.12 -46.20
N ASP A 1003 -36.63 27.04 -46.69
CA ASP A 1003 -37.15 27.09 -48.06
C ASP A 1003 -37.00 28.54 -48.59
N SER A 1004 -35.86 28.82 -49.22
CA SER A 1004 -35.45 30.17 -49.64
C SER A 1004 -36.35 30.75 -50.72
N ASP A 1005 -36.87 29.92 -51.62
CA ASP A 1005 -37.67 30.36 -52.76
C ASP A 1005 -39.19 30.20 -52.57
N SER A 1006 -39.58 29.58 -51.45
CA SER A 1006 -40.94 29.36 -50.98
C SER A 1006 -41.79 28.47 -51.90
N ASP A 1007 -41.20 27.49 -52.58
CA ASP A 1007 -41.92 26.51 -53.41
C ASP A 1007 -42.49 25.32 -52.62
N GLY A 1008 -42.05 25.15 -51.37
CA GLY A 1008 -42.49 24.12 -50.42
C GLY A 1008 -41.58 22.90 -50.33
N ILE A 1009 -40.35 22.98 -50.85
CA ILE A 1009 -39.26 22.02 -50.67
C ILE A 1009 -38.12 22.77 -49.97
N ASP A 1010 -37.47 22.13 -49.00
CA ASP A 1010 -36.33 22.76 -48.33
C ASP A 1010 -35.06 22.77 -49.19
N ASP A 1011 -34.17 23.76 -49.00
CA ASP A 1011 -33.02 24.00 -49.88
C ASP A 1011 -32.07 22.80 -49.84
N GLY A 1012 -31.86 22.20 -48.66
CA GLY A 1012 -31.12 20.95 -48.49
C GLY A 1012 -31.71 19.75 -49.25
N GLN A 1013 -33.03 19.61 -49.27
CA GLN A 1013 -33.71 18.58 -50.07
C GLN A 1013 -33.61 18.85 -51.57
N GLU A 1014 -33.53 20.10 -51.99
CA GLU A 1014 -33.30 20.47 -53.39
C GLU A 1014 -31.89 20.12 -53.87
N LEU A 1015 -30.86 20.37 -53.06
CA LEU A 1015 -29.49 19.92 -53.35
C LEU A 1015 -29.40 18.39 -53.47
N LEU A 1016 -30.05 17.66 -52.56
CA LEU A 1016 -30.16 16.19 -52.63
C LEU A 1016 -30.89 15.72 -53.90
N ASP A 1017 -31.83 16.52 -54.38
CA ASP A 1017 -32.63 16.24 -55.56
C ASP A 1017 -31.98 16.70 -56.89
N GLU A 1018 -30.79 17.32 -56.80
CA GLU A 1018 -30.07 17.97 -57.90
C GLU A 1018 -30.92 19.07 -58.59
N THR A 1019 -31.73 19.82 -57.82
CA THR A 1019 -32.52 20.98 -58.26
C THR A 1019 -31.93 22.30 -57.74
N ASP A 1020 -32.38 23.44 -58.27
CA ASP A 1020 -31.85 24.77 -57.92
C ASP A 1020 -32.67 25.39 -56.77
N PRO A 1021 -32.12 25.53 -55.55
CA PRO A 1021 -32.83 26.03 -54.35
C PRO A 1021 -33.27 27.50 -54.43
N LEU A 1022 -32.94 28.19 -55.53
CA LEU A 1022 -33.33 29.58 -55.78
C LEU A 1022 -34.31 29.72 -56.97
N ASP A 1023 -34.75 28.61 -57.60
CA ASP A 1023 -35.75 28.62 -58.68
C ASP A 1023 -37.02 27.83 -58.32
N PRO A 1024 -38.13 28.53 -58.00
CA PRO A 1024 -39.37 27.88 -57.51
C PRO A 1024 -40.13 27.12 -58.60
N ASN A 1025 -39.50 26.90 -59.75
CA ASN A 1025 -39.99 26.15 -60.88
C ASN A 1025 -39.13 24.93 -61.21
N ASP A 1026 -38.06 24.62 -60.47
CA ASP A 1026 -37.13 23.52 -60.76
C ASP A 1026 -37.35 22.22 -59.96
N ASN A 1027 -38.47 22.05 -59.27
CA ASN A 1027 -38.72 20.78 -58.57
C ASN A 1027 -38.84 19.52 -59.48
N LYS A 1028 -38.54 18.33 -58.93
CA LYS A 1028 -38.58 17.01 -59.60
C LYS A 1028 -39.86 16.72 -60.39
N ASN A 1029 -40.99 17.32 -60.02
CA ASN A 1029 -42.25 17.20 -60.76
C ASN A 1029 -42.14 17.77 -62.18
N ASN A 1030 -41.42 18.88 -62.38
CA ASN A 1030 -41.18 19.46 -63.71
C ASN A 1030 -40.18 18.65 -64.54
N ILE A 1031 -39.18 18.03 -63.91
CA ILE A 1031 -38.21 17.14 -64.57
C ILE A 1031 -38.92 15.87 -65.07
N ILE A 1032 -39.75 15.22 -64.24
CA ILE A 1032 -40.55 14.04 -64.62
C ILE A 1032 -41.53 14.39 -65.75
N ILE A 1033 -42.20 15.55 -65.69
CA ILE A 1033 -43.09 16.01 -66.77
C ILE A 1033 -42.30 16.28 -68.06
N ARG A 1034 -41.11 16.88 -68.00
CA ARG A 1034 -40.22 17.06 -69.16
C ARG A 1034 -39.79 15.73 -69.77
N TYR A 1035 -39.41 14.74 -68.97
CA TYR A 1035 -39.06 13.40 -69.45
C TYR A 1035 -40.26 12.68 -70.07
N ILE A 1036 -41.45 12.77 -69.46
CA ILE A 1036 -42.70 12.25 -70.03
C ILE A 1036 -43.01 12.92 -71.37
N LEU A 1037 -42.84 14.24 -71.48
CA LEU A 1037 -43.05 15.01 -72.72
C LEU A 1037 -42.00 14.69 -73.80
N ILE A 1038 -40.74 14.43 -73.42
CA ILE A 1038 -39.67 14.00 -74.34
C ILE A 1038 -39.92 12.58 -74.83
N ILE A 1039 -40.36 11.65 -73.96
CA ILE A 1039 -40.75 10.29 -74.32
C ILE A 1039 -41.98 10.32 -75.25
N PHE A 1040 -43.00 11.12 -74.93
CA PHE A 1040 -44.16 11.31 -75.82
C PHE A 1040 -43.75 11.93 -77.16
N GLY A 1041 -42.88 12.95 -77.14
CA GLY A 1041 -42.39 13.62 -78.33
C GLY A 1041 -41.53 12.73 -79.24
N SER A 1042 -40.74 11.83 -78.65
CA SER A 1042 -39.91 10.86 -79.37
C SER A 1042 -40.72 9.65 -79.88
N VAL A 1043 -41.75 9.21 -79.17
CA VAL A 1043 -42.73 8.22 -79.66
C VAL A 1043 -43.53 8.80 -80.85
N ILE A 1044 -44.00 10.05 -80.74
CA ILE A 1044 -44.68 10.75 -81.84
C ILE A 1044 -43.75 10.96 -83.04
N SER A 1045 -42.48 11.32 -82.81
CA SER A 1045 -41.48 11.47 -83.88
C SER A 1045 -41.15 10.14 -84.57
N CYS A 1046 -41.04 9.04 -83.82
CA CYS A 1046 -40.85 7.70 -84.39
C CYS A 1046 -42.06 7.24 -85.21
N ILE A 1047 -43.29 7.56 -84.78
CA ILE A 1047 -44.53 7.30 -85.53
C ILE A 1047 -44.56 8.14 -86.81
N LEU A 1048 -44.25 9.44 -86.75
CA LEU A 1048 -44.14 10.32 -87.93
C LEU A 1048 -43.08 9.82 -88.92
N VAL A 1049 -41.91 9.37 -88.46
CA VAL A 1049 -40.86 8.82 -89.33
C VAL A 1049 -41.27 7.48 -89.95
N TYR A 1050 -41.94 6.59 -89.21
CA TYR A 1050 -42.40 5.29 -89.72
C TYR A 1050 -43.50 5.42 -90.80
N TYR A 1051 -44.38 6.41 -90.67
CA TYR A 1051 -45.49 6.62 -91.61
C TYR A 1051 -45.18 7.61 -92.76
N ILE A 1052 -44.22 8.54 -92.60
CA ILE A 1052 -43.91 9.56 -93.63
C ILE A 1052 -42.64 9.22 -94.45
N ALA A 1053 -41.69 8.44 -93.90
CA ALA A 1053 -40.47 8.08 -94.63
C ALA A 1053 -40.69 7.35 -95.98
N PRO A 1054 -41.76 6.57 -96.21
CA PRO A 1054 -42.01 5.97 -97.53
C PRO A 1054 -42.43 6.99 -98.61
N PHE A 1055 -42.87 8.19 -98.23
CA PHE A 1055 -43.41 9.17 -99.18
C PHE A 1055 -42.35 10.12 -99.77
N PHE A 1056 -41.25 10.38 -99.04
CA PHE A 1056 -40.21 11.34 -99.47
C PHE A 1056 -38.98 10.71 -100.16
N LEU A 1057 -38.84 9.38 -100.17
CA LEU A 1057 -37.69 8.68 -100.76
C LEU A 1057 -37.73 8.52 -102.29
N SER A 1058 -38.64 9.18 -103.01
CA SER A 1058 -38.71 9.12 -104.48
C SER A 1058 -38.18 10.35 -105.23
N LYS A 1059 -37.72 11.40 -104.54
CA LYS A 1059 -37.12 12.58 -105.19
C LYS A 1059 -36.05 13.23 -104.33
N LEU A 1060 -34.80 12.77 -104.42
CA LEU A 1060 -33.65 13.62 -104.11
C LEU A 1060 -32.49 13.25 -105.05
N SER A 1061 -32.06 14.24 -105.84
CA SER A 1061 -30.92 14.16 -106.74
C SER A 1061 -29.60 14.36 -106.00
N ARG A 1062 -28.53 13.79 -106.56
CA ARG A 1062 -27.16 13.65 -106.03
C ARG A 1062 -26.40 14.96 -105.73
N GLU A 1063 -27.07 16.11 -105.64
CA GLU A 1063 -26.46 17.42 -105.37
C GLU A 1063 -26.81 18.03 -104.00
N GLU A 1064 -27.75 17.46 -103.22
CA GLU A 1064 -28.06 17.98 -101.87
C GLU A 1064 -27.34 17.23 -100.73
N GLU A 1065 -26.72 16.08 -101.00
CA GLU A 1065 -25.95 15.30 -100.01
C GLU A 1065 -24.64 15.99 -99.56
N VAL A 1066 -24.07 16.89 -100.38
CA VAL A 1066 -22.77 17.54 -100.07
C VAL A 1066 -22.92 18.81 -99.22
N LYS A 1067 -24.12 19.42 -99.16
CA LYS A 1067 -24.35 20.62 -98.34
C LYS A 1067 -24.56 20.30 -96.86
N TRP A 1068 -25.22 19.17 -96.56
CA TRP A 1068 -25.50 18.74 -95.18
C TRP A 1068 -24.27 18.20 -94.45
N VAL A 1069 -23.33 17.58 -95.17
CA VAL A 1069 -22.07 17.10 -94.58
C VAL A 1069 -21.13 18.24 -94.20
N ARG A 1070 -21.16 19.39 -94.92
CA ARG A 1070 -20.33 20.56 -94.58
C ARG A 1070 -20.85 21.35 -93.38
N GLU A 1071 -22.16 21.43 -93.16
CA GLU A 1071 -22.72 22.16 -92.00
C GLU A 1071 -22.69 21.33 -90.72
N GLY A 1072 -22.82 19.99 -90.79
CA GLY A 1072 -22.68 19.12 -89.62
C GLY A 1072 -21.26 19.03 -89.03
N ILE A 1073 -20.23 19.24 -89.85
CA ILE A 1073 -18.82 19.26 -89.39
C ILE A 1073 -18.49 20.59 -88.69
N LEU A 1074 -19.13 21.71 -89.06
CA LEU A 1074 -18.92 23.01 -88.41
C LEU A 1074 -19.60 23.09 -87.02
N TRP A 1075 -20.73 22.39 -86.81
CA TRP A 1075 -21.39 22.35 -85.50
C TRP A 1075 -20.59 21.54 -84.46
N ARG A 1076 -19.92 20.45 -84.87
CA ARG A 1076 -19.03 19.68 -83.98
C ARG A 1076 -17.74 20.42 -83.60
N LYS A 1077 -17.26 21.34 -84.42
CA LYS A 1077 -16.05 22.10 -84.10
C LYS A 1077 -16.30 23.19 -83.04
N LYS A 1078 -17.49 23.81 -83.02
CA LYS A 1078 -17.83 24.83 -82.01
C LYS A 1078 -18.13 24.29 -80.61
N LYS A 1079 -18.55 23.03 -80.46
CA LYS A 1079 -18.80 22.41 -79.14
C LYS A 1079 -17.54 21.78 -78.51
N SER A 1080 -16.54 21.45 -79.34
CA SER A 1080 -15.24 20.93 -78.89
C SER A 1080 -14.32 22.02 -78.33
N ASP A 1081 -14.42 23.25 -78.83
CA ASP A 1081 -13.60 24.39 -78.33
C ASP A 1081 -14.17 25.00 -77.03
N ALA A 1082 -15.41 24.66 -76.63
CA ALA A 1082 -16.01 25.10 -75.35
C ALA A 1082 -15.75 24.12 -74.19
N PHE A 1083 -15.41 22.87 -74.48
CA PHE A 1083 -15.15 21.84 -73.47
C PHE A 1083 -13.66 21.71 -73.10
N LEU A 1084 -12.76 22.38 -73.84
CA LEU A 1084 -11.31 22.39 -73.58
C LEU A 1084 -10.79 23.68 -72.94
N ASN A 1085 -11.66 24.65 -72.61
CA ASN A 1085 -11.27 25.93 -71.99
C ASN A 1085 -11.54 26.03 -70.47
N ASN A 1086 -12.15 25.02 -69.82
CA ASN A 1086 -12.42 25.02 -68.38
C ASN A 1086 -11.50 24.11 -67.54
N HIS A 1087 -10.53 23.43 -68.15
CA HIS A 1087 -9.51 22.63 -67.43
C HIS A 1087 -8.13 23.32 -67.40
N GLY A 1088 -8.11 24.65 -67.27
CA GLY A 1088 -6.88 25.44 -67.24
C GLY A 1088 -6.84 26.55 -66.17
N LYS A 1089 -7.69 26.48 -65.14
CA LYS A 1089 -7.77 27.49 -64.07
C LYS A 1089 -8.05 26.91 -62.68
N GLN A 1090 -7.47 25.76 -62.35
CA GLN A 1090 -7.46 25.25 -60.96
C GLN A 1090 -6.11 24.60 -60.62
N GLU A 1091 -5.02 25.20 -61.08
CA GLU A 1091 -3.65 24.97 -60.60
C GLU A 1091 -2.94 26.34 -60.60
N ALA A 1092 -3.28 27.17 -59.61
CA ALA A 1092 -2.51 28.33 -59.15
C ALA A 1092 -3.33 29.04 -58.05
N LYS A 1093 -3.33 28.50 -56.83
CA LYS A 1093 -3.57 29.24 -55.58
C LYS A 1093 -3.32 28.40 -54.30
N ASN A 1094 -2.28 27.55 -54.31
CA ASN A 1094 -1.59 27.18 -53.07
C ASN A 1094 -0.24 27.91 -53.09
N GLN A 1095 -0.27 29.14 -52.60
CA GLN A 1095 0.85 29.97 -52.13
C GLN A 1095 0.24 31.22 -51.49
N GLU A 1096 -0.24 31.09 -50.27
CA GLU A 1096 0.22 31.80 -49.07
C GLU A 1096 -0.22 30.96 -47.88
#